data_AF-A0A3M7N576-F1
#
_entry.id   AF-A0A3M7N576-F1
#
_cell.length_a   1.000
_cell.length_b   1.000
_cell.length_c   1.000
_cell.angle_alpha   90.00
_cell.angle_beta   90.00
_cell.angle_gamma   90.00
#
_symmetry.space_group_name_H-M   'P 1'
#
loop_
_entity.id
_entity.type
_entity.pdbx_description
1 polymer ?
#
loop_
_entity_poly.entity_id
_entity_poly.type
_entity_poly.pdbx_seq_one_letter_code
_entity_poly.pdbx_strand_id
1 'polypeptide(L)'
;MADDAQHEHTFESADAGASATYPMQCSALRKNGFVVIKGRPCKIVDMSTSKTGKHGHAKVHLVALDIFTGKKLEDLSPSTHNMEVPNVKRTEYQLLDITDDGFLSLMADGGDTKDDVKLPDNELGERITKLFKDEEKDTNVIVLTAMGEECAIDVKEVARTLFCAHCGFALGSAVFDEEEDREYGRTGTIIRKKEDKDMVESLALPLEVYGLAKQLNSIASFTFTYPSAPVSRRQPVSTYPEAQLVSLVVLATKLLFPFDAQHVERYPSSLSQPGALLLNWAEWVKLKDSFQKSMAGLKEHRGQTGSHLLTNDLGVMSMTDNQLDKYMDWYQDTFARVHDRDDSPLGQQVLDMFPLPDRVAIPVAVKAEHHKEFQGEKQRLRIKRLEDVLNKCLNTQTPVSEEEAESKLVLRPGMKFPRISSVTDLDGPAEAFYQEAADISSLTLDQLVHAVRHTELKFEKWRHEQRRKEMWPEDGAAAATPTASFRRPILRSLQSACLGSASQQRQALSTSRSLYEEQQSSSSQSESSPPPSKVYSFADIQSLVSSPSPSRILVDVREPGELASTGTIPTAINVPVASAPDSFFLPAEEFEIRYGFERPGDDTEVVFFCKAGVRSAAAARLAAQAGFGGSVGEFPGSWNEWVERGGEVQKV
;
A
#
# COMPACT_ATOMS: atom_id res chain seq x y z
N MET A 1 -71.13 38.65 17.73
CA MET A 1 -69.82 39.18 17.30
C MET A 1 -68.81 38.81 18.35
N ALA A 2 -67.99 37.80 18.06
CA ALA A 2 -66.74 37.50 18.73
C ALA A 2 -65.95 36.68 17.70
N ASP A 3 -65.08 37.38 16.97
CA ASP A 3 -64.09 36.81 16.07
C ASP A 3 -63.02 36.10 16.92
N ASP A 4 -62.81 34.80 16.70
CA ASP A 4 -61.61 34.11 17.15
C ASP A 4 -60.67 33.98 15.95
N ALA A 5 -59.69 34.88 15.92
CA ALA A 5 -58.66 34.98 14.90
C ALA A 5 -57.74 33.76 14.94
N GLN A 6 -57.54 33.16 13.78
CA GLN A 6 -56.56 32.11 13.53
C GLN A 6 -55.15 32.62 13.85
N HIS A 7 -54.43 31.89 14.69
CA HIS A 7 -53.03 32.10 14.99
C HIS A 7 -52.19 31.64 13.78
N GLU A 8 -51.90 32.54 12.84
CA GLU A 8 -50.84 32.33 11.86
C GLU A 8 -49.49 32.42 12.58
N HIS A 9 -48.82 31.28 12.73
CA HIS A 9 -47.42 31.25 13.14
C HIS A 9 -46.55 31.57 11.93
N THR A 10 -46.15 32.83 11.79
CA THR A 10 -45.06 33.22 10.88
C THR A 10 -43.77 32.59 11.39
N PHE A 11 -43.33 31.51 10.77
CA PHE A 11 -41.96 31.00 10.94
C PHE A 11 -41.02 31.95 10.19
N GLU A 12 -40.38 32.88 10.91
CA GLU A 12 -39.18 33.53 10.39
C GLU A 12 -38.08 32.47 10.30
N SER A 13 -37.76 32.05 9.08
CA SER A 13 -36.57 31.24 8.81
C SER A 13 -35.35 32.10 9.11
N ALA A 14 -34.72 31.86 10.26
CA ALA A 14 -33.45 32.47 10.62
C ALA A 14 -32.34 31.89 9.72
N ASP A 15 -32.02 32.59 8.64
CA ASP A 15 -30.84 32.28 7.85
C ASP A 15 -29.61 32.56 8.73
N ALA A 16 -28.82 31.52 9.01
CA ALA A 16 -27.59 31.62 9.79
C ALA A 16 -26.52 32.31 8.93
N GLY A 17 -26.67 33.63 8.75
CA GLY A 17 -25.90 34.44 7.82
C GLY A 17 -24.43 34.54 8.24
N ALA A 18 -23.60 33.64 7.72
CA ALA A 18 -22.17 33.88 7.64
C ALA A 18 -21.94 35.18 6.84
N SER A 19 -21.17 36.13 7.40
CA SER A 19 -20.84 37.38 6.70
C SER A 19 -20.23 37.08 5.33
N ALA A 20 -20.75 37.69 4.28
CA ALA A 20 -20.29 37.51 2.89
C ALA A 20 -18.83 37.95 2.67
N THR A 21 -18.33 38.83 3.54
CA THR A 21 -16.97 39.34 3.53
C THR A 21 -16.36 39.28 4.94
N TYR A 22 -15.03 39.27 5.01
CA TYR A 22 -14.28 39.43 6.25
C TYR A 22 -13.21 40.52 6.11
N PRO A 23 -12.93 41.31 7.16
CA PRO A 23 -11.94 42.36 7.09
C PRO A 23 -10.51 41.81 7.21
N MET A 24 -9.59 42.31 6.39
CA MET A 24 -8.17 41.98 6.44
C MET A 24 -7.32 43.23 6.18
N GLN A 25 -6.19 43.36 6.89
CA GLN A 25 -5.31 44.52 6.74
C GLN A 25 -4.70 44.60 5.33
N CYS A 26 -4.62 45.80 4.74
CA CYS A 26 -4.03 46.02 3.42
C CYS A 26 -2.64 45.41 3.23
N SER A 27 -1.78 45.49 4.26
CA SER A 27 -0.44 44.90 4.23
C SER A 27 -0.41 43.37 4.23
N ALA A 28 -1.50 42.72 4.64
CA ALA A 28 -1.62 41.26 4.64
C ALA A 28 -2.10 40.70 3.28
N LEU A 29 -2.68 41.55 2.42
CA LEU A 29 -3.02 41.18 1.04
C LEU A 29 -1.77 40.78 0.24
N ARG A 30 -1.95 39.88 -0.72
CA ARG A 30 -0.90 39.34 -1.59
C ARG A 30 -1.39 39.30 -3.03
N LYS A 31 -0.45 39.26 -3.98
CA LYS A 31 -0.76 39.00 -5.40
C LYS A 31 -1.52 37.67 -5.53
N ASN A 32 -2.48 37.61 -6.46
CA ASN A 32 -3.45 36.52 -6.63
C ASN A 32 -4.46 36.31 -5.49
N GLY A 33 -4.44 37.13 -4.43
CA GLY A 33 -5.48 37.12 -3.39
C GLY A 33 -6.78 37.81 -3.85
N PHE A 34 -7.83 37.68 -3.04
CA PHE A 34 -9.12 38.34 -3.29
C PHE A 34 -9.27 39.60 -2.41
N VAL A 35 -9.97 40.60 -2.93
CA VAL A 35 -10.29 41.84 -2.22
C VAL A 35 -11.57 42.43 -2.80
N VAL A 36 -12.38 43.08 -1.99
CA VAL A 36 -13.53 43.85 -2.44
C VAL A 36 -13.09 45.27 -2.75
N ILE A 37 -13.30 45.72 -3.99
CA ILE A 37 -13.04 47.11 -4.41
C ILE A 37 -14.36 47.69 -4.91
N LYS A 38 -14.81 48.80 -4.31
CA LYS A 38 -16.07 49.48 -4.66
C LYS A 38 -17.29 48.55 -4.65
N GLY A 39 -17.35 47.65 -3.67
CA GLY A 39 -18.44 46.69 -3.52
C GLY A 39 -18.44 45.52 -4.52
N ARG A 40 -17.39 45.38 -5.34
CA ARG A 40 -17.23 44.26 -6.28
C ARG A 40 -16.12 43.31 -5.81
N PRO A 41 -16.34 41.99 -5.82
CA PRO A 41 -15.29 41.03 -5.52
C PRO A 41 -14.25 40.99 -6.65
N CYS A 42 -12.97 41.15 -6.32
CA CYS A 42 -11.90 41.25 -7.30
C CYS A 42 -10.71 40.36 -6.92
N LYS A 43 -9.97 39.88 -7.92
CA LYS A 43 -8.69 39.17 -7.77
C LYS A 43 -7.52 40.12 -8.03
N ILE A 44 -6.59 40.21 -7.09
CA ILE A 44 -5.41 41.11 -7.15
C ILE A 44 -4.43 40.59 -8.19
N VAL A 45 -4.17 41.40 -9.21
CA VAL A 45 -3.16 41.13 -10.26
C VAL A 45 -1.83 41.76 -9.88
N ASP A 46 -1.86 43.00 -9.38
CA ASP A 46 -0.66 43.72 -8.97
C ASP A 46 -0.87 44.52 -7.69
N MET A 47 0.21 44.67 -6.93
CA MET A 47 0.25 45.38 -5.65
C MET A 47 1.58 46.11 -5.56
N SER A 48 1.54 47.44 -5.44
CA SER A 48 2.72 48.26 -5.22
C SER A 48 2.57 49.07 -3.95
N THR A 49 3.67 49.23 -3.21
CA THR A 49 3.68 50.01 -1.95
C THR A 49 4.54 51.25 -2.14
N SER A 50 3.97 52.42 -1.91
CA SER A 50 4.63 53.71 -1.99
C SER A 50 4.86 54.29 -0.58
N LYS A 51 6.07 54.79 -0.32
CA LYS A 51 6.36 55.51 0.93
C LYS A 51 6.02 56.98 0.73
N THR A 52 5.11 57.53 1.54
CA THR A 52 4.81 58.97 1.51
C THR A 52 5.72 59.70 2.49
N GLY A 53 6.87 60.21 2.03
CA GLY A 53 7.74 61.10 2.82
C GLY A 53 8.39 60.48 4.08
N LYS A 54 8.98 61.34 4.92
CA LYS A 54 9.83 60.96 6.08
C LYS A 54 9.03 60.47 7.31
N HIS A 55 7.76 60.90 7.43
CA HIS A 55 6.88 60.56 8.56
C HIS A 55 5.53 59.93 8.15
N GLY A 56 5.32 59.63 6.85
CA GLY A 56 4.03 59.11 6.40
C GLY A 56 3.95 57.58 6.42
N HIS A 57 2.75 57.09 6.61
CA HIS A 57 2.43 55.66 6.48
C HIS A 57 2.53 55.23 5.02
N ALA A 58 2.98 54.00 4.79
CA ALA A 58 3.07 53.45 3.44
C ALA A 58 1.66 53.34 2.84
N LYS A 59 1.51 53.71 1.56
CA LYS A 59 0.24 53.58 0.82
C LYS A 59 0.38 52.45 -0.19
N VAL A 60 -0.58 51.55 -0.20
CA VAL A 60 -0.63 50.42 -1.13
C VAL A 60 -1.54 50.79 -2.29
N HIS A 61 -1.03 50.64 -3.50
CA HIS A 61 -1.80 50.72 -4.74
C HIS A 61 -2.13 49.30 -5.20
N LEU A 62 -3.41 48.96 -5.20
CA LEU A 62 -3.94 47.66 -5.59
C LEU A 62 -4.52 47.76 -6.98
N VAL A 63 -4.14 46.81 -7.83
CA VAL A 63 -4.72 46.60 -9.15
C VAL A 63 -5.34 45.21 -9.17
N ALA A 64 -6.66 45.15 -9.30
CA ALA A 64 -7.42 43.91 -9.30
C ALA A 64 -8.34 43.80 -10.51
N LEU A 65 -8.72 42.58 -10.86
CA LEU A 65 -9.73 42.29 -11.89
C LEU A 65 -10.99 41.76 -11.20
N ASP A 66 -12.15 42.30 -11.55
CA ASP A 66 -13.44 41.75 -11.13
C ASP A 66 -13.56 40.29 -11.60
N ILE A 67 -13.92 39.38 -10.68
CA ILE A 67 -14.02 37.94 -10.95
C ILE A 67 -15.16 37.58 -11.90
N PHE A 68 -16.20 38.40 -12.00
CA PHE A 68 -17.36 38.14 -12.85
C PHE A 68 -17.31 38.91 -14.16
N THR A 69 -16.87 40.16 -14.13
CA THR A 69 -16.87 41.02 -15.34
C THR A 69 -15.51 41.16 -16.01
N GLY A 70 -14.42 40.72 -15.36
CA GLY A 70 -13.05 40.90 -15.85
C GLY A 70 -12.60 42.37 -15.91
N LYS A 71 -13.39 43.32 -15.41
CA LYS A 71 -13.04 44.74 -15.44
C LYS A 71 -11.92 45.04 -14.45
N LYS A 72 -10.93 45.80 -14.91
CA LYS A 72 -9.81 46.26 -14.08
C LYS A 72 -10.27 47.36 -13.13
N LEU A 73 -10.06 47.14 -11.84
CA LEU A 73 -10.37 48.08 -10.77
C LEU A 73 -9.09 48.38 -9.98
N GLU A 74 -8.89 49.66 -9.70
CA GLU A 74 -7.70 50.17 -9.00
C GLU A 74 -8.14 50.90 -7.74
N ASP A 75 -7.41 50.69 -6.64
CA ASP A 75 -7.63 51.35 -5.36
C ASP A 75 -6.31 51.73 -4.67
N LEU A 76 -6.34 52.81 -3.89
CA LEU A 76 -5.17 53.31 -3.16
C LEU A 76 -5.53 53.49 -1.68
N SER A 77 -5.05 52.55 -0.86
CA SER A 77 -5.39 52.47 0.55
C SER A 77 -4.13 52.47 1.44
N PRO A 78 -4.14 53.11 2.64
CA PRO A 78 -3.02 53.05 3.58
C PRO A 78 -2.70 51.61 4.01
N SER A 79 -1.44 51.27 4.26
CA SER A 79 -1.02 49.88 4.59
C SER A 79 -1.63 49.32 5.88
N THR A 80 -2.08 50.20 6.78
CA THR A 80 -2.73 49.85 8.05
C THR A 80 -4.25 49.84 7.96
N HIS A 81 -4.85 50.23 6.84
CA HIS A 81 -6.31 50.21 6.68
C HIS A 81 -6.80 48.77 6.47
N ASN A 82 -7.96 48.43 7.03
CA ASN A 82 -8.59 47.14 6.79
C ASN A 82 -9.42 47.23 5.50
N MET A 83 -9.25 46.25 4.63
CA MET A 83 -10.04 46.05 3.42
C MET A 83 -10.92 44.82 3.58
N GLU A 84 -12.07 44.83 2.92
CA GLU A 84 -12.96 43.68 2.89
C GLU A 84 -12.43 42.65 1.90
N VAL A 85 -12.49 41.37 2.29
CA VAL A 85 -12.14 40.22 1.46
C VAL A 85 -13.40 39.36 1.30
N PRO A 86 -13.80 39.01 0.07
CA PRO A 86 -14.99 38.20 -0.15
C PRO A 86 -14.70 36.73 0.21
N ASN A 87 -15.70 36.04 0.74
CA ASN A 87 -15.65 34.58 0.85
C ASN A 87 -16.01 33.96 -0.50
N VAL A 88 -15.04 33.35 -1.16
CA VAL A 88 -15.19 32.79 -2.50
C VAL A 88 -15.24 31.28 -2.39
N LYS A 89 -16.37 30.68 -2.75
CA LYS A 89 -16.56 29.22 -2.75
C LYS A 89 -16.63 28.72 -4.18
N ARG A 90 -15.93 27.61 -4.46
CA ARG A 90 -16.02 26.86 -5.71
C ARG A 90 -16.72 25.56 -5.40
N THR A 91 -17.77 25.26 -6.16
CA THR A 91 -18.51 24.02 -6.00
C THR A 91 -18.68 23.40 -7.38
N GLU A 92 -18.39 22.11 -7.46
CA GLU A 92 -18.58 21.31 -8.67
C GLU A 92 -20.01 20.77 -8.68
N TYR A 93 -20.70 20.91 -9.81
CA TYR A 93 -22.04 20.39 -9.99
C TYR A 93 -22.11 19.55 -11.27
N GLN A 94 -22.90 18.49 -11.27
CA GLN A 94 -23.16 17.69 -12.46
C GLN A 94 -24.19 18.41 -13.35
N LEU A 95 -23.92 18.52 -14.65
CA LEU A 95 -24.87 19.10 -15.60
C LEU A 95 -25.94 18.08 -15.98
N LEU A 96 -27.21 18.38 -15.71
CA LEU A 96 -28.36 17.55 -16.09
C LEU A 96 -28.92 17.95 -17.44
N ASP A 97 -29.22 19.24 -17.62
CA ASP A 97 -29.81 19.77 -18.85
C ASP A 97 -29.52 21.26 -19.01
N ILE A 98 -29.67 21.76 -20.25
CA ILE A 98 -29.61 23.17 -20.58
C ILE A 98 -31.01 23.59 -21.02
N THR A 99 -31.71 24.32 -20.17
CA THR A 99 -33.07 24.80 -20.47
C THR A 99 -33.07 25.78 -21.65
N ASP A 100 -34.19 25.82 -22.37
CA ASP A 100 -34.38 26.69 -23.55
C ASP A 100 -34.23 28.20 -23.24
N ASP A 101 -34.42 28.58 -21.98
CA ASP A 101 -34.27 29.95 -21.47
C ASP A 101 -32.80 30.33 -21.18
N GLY A 102 -31.85 29.42 -21.41
CA GLY A 102 -30.41 29.66 -21.23
C GLY A 102 -29.91 29.49 -19.79
N PHE A 103 -30.65 28.78 -18.94
CA PHE A 103 -30.22 28.39 -17.60
C PHE A 103 -29.72 26.95 -17.56
N LEU A 104 -28.67 26.72 -16.78
CA LEU A 104 -28.10 25.40 -16.55
C LEU A 104 -28.86 24.71 -15.42
N SER A 105 -29.34 23.49 -15.66
CA SER A 105 -29.85 22.62 -14.60
C SER A 105 -28.70 21.78 -14.06
N LEU A 106 -28.29 22.09 -12.83
CA LEU A 106 -27.12 21.55 -12.17
C LEU A 106 -27.54 20.69 -10.97
N MET A 107 -26.83 19.60 -10.68
CA MET A 107 -27.09 18.74 -9.53
C MET A 107 -25.88 18.70 -8.60
N ALA A 108 -26.13 18.92 -7.31
CA ALA A 108 -25.12 18.77 -6.26
C ALA A 108 -24.95 17.30 -5.86
N ASP A 109 -23.84 16.95 -5.22
CA ASP A 109 -23.59 15.59 -4.69
C ASP A 109 -24.66 15.13 -3.68
N GLY A 110 -25.34 16.07 -3.01
CA GLY A 110 -26.45 15.80 -2.09
C GLY A 110 -27.77 15.44 -2.77
N GLY A 111 -27.85 15.52 -4.10
CA GLY A 111 -29.08 15.30 -4.88
C GLY A 111 -29.97 16.54 -5.02
N ASP A 112 -29.58 17.68 -4.46
CA ASP A 112 -30.28 18.95 -4.66
C ASP A 112 -29.99 19.50 -6.07
N THR A 113 -31.03 19.95 -6.77
CA THR A 113 -30.95 20.55 -8.10
C THR A 113 -30.95 22.07 -8.02
N LYS A 114 -30.12 22.70 -8.86
CA LYS A 114 -29.85 24.13 -8.89
C LYS A 114 -30.01 24.63 -10.33
N ASP A 115 -31.03 25.46 -10.55
CA ASP A 115 -31.46 25.91 -11.89
C ASP A 115 -31.29 27.44 -12.09
N ASP A 116 -30.67 28.11 -11.12
CA ASP A 116 -30.51 29.57 -11.02
C ASP A 116 -29.21 30.09 -11.67
N VAL A 117 -28.37 29.21 -12.24
CA VAL A 117 -27.11 29.58 -12.89
C VAL A 117 -27.30 29.77 -14.39
N LYS A 118 -27.02 30.99 -14.88
CA LYS A 118 -27.12 31.33 -16.30
C LYS A 118 -25.92 30.77 -17.09
N LEU A 119 -26.18 30.27 -18.29
CA LEU A 119 -25.13 29.92 -19.25
C LEU A 119 -24.31 31.18 -19.63
N PRO A 120 -22.98 31.18 -19.48
CA PRO A 120 -22.16 32.32 -19.84
C PRO A 120 -22.07 32.46 -21.38
N ASP A 121 -22.30 33.67 -21.91
CA ASP A 121 -22.23 33.99 -23.35
C ASP A 121 -20.80 33.96 -23.95
N ASN A 122 -19.82 33.44 -23.21
CA ASN A 122 -18.40 33.37 -23.59
C ASN A 122 -18.07 32.04 -24.28
N GLU A 123 -16.82 31.86 -24.72
CA GLU A 123 -16.29 30.59 -25.26
C GLU A 123 -16.52 29.36 -24.35
N LEU A 124 -16.78 29.57 -23.05
CA LEU A 124 -17.13 28.52 -22.10
C LEU A 124 -18.55 27.99 -22.33
N GLY A 125 -19.52 28.87 -22.60
CA GLY A 125 -20.90 28.45 -22.86
C GLY A 125 -21.03 27.66 -24.16
N GLU A 126 -20.28 28.06 -25.19
CA GLU A 126 -20.18 27.28 -26.44
C GLU A 126 -19.56 25.90 -26.21
N ARG A 127 -18.51 25.81 -25.37
CA ARG A 127 -17.89 24.54 -24.99
C ARG A 127 -18.85 23.63 -24.23
N ILE A 128 -19.56 24.16 -23.23
CA ILE A 128 -20.57 23.41 -22.48
C ILE A 128 -21.66 22.88 -23.41
N THR A 129 -22.15 23.73 -24.31
CA THR A 129 -23.19 23.35 -25.28
C THR A 129 -22.70 22.26 -26.23
N LYS A 130 -21.45 22.36 -26.70
CA LYS A 130 -20.84 21.37 -27.58
C LYS A 130 -20.66 20.01 -26.90
N LEU A 131 -20.10 20.00 -25.69
CA LEU A 131 -19.87 18.76 -24.92
C LEU A 131 -21.18 18.04 -24.59
N PHE A 132 -22.23 18.80 -24.30
CA PHE A 132 -23.54 18.25 -23.96
C PHE A 132 -24.37 17.84 -25.18
N LYS A 133 -24.51 18.71 -26.20
CA LYS A 133 -25.38 18.48 -27.36
C LYS A 133 -24.73 17.66 -28.48
N ASP A 134 -23.45 17.85 -28.77
CA ASP A 134 -22.78 17.16 -29.88
C ASP A 134 -22.13 15.85 -29.44
N GLU A 135 -21.56 15.81 -28.22
CA GLU A 135 -20.77 14.67 -27.74
C GLU A 135 -21.52 13.75 -26.76
N GLU A 136 -22.70 14.15 -26.24
CA GLU A 136 -23.48 13.43 -25.22
C GLU A 136 -22.61 12.85 -24.08
N LYS A 137 -21.69 13.67 -23.56
CA LYS A 137 -20.79 13.30 -22.47
C LYS A 137 -21.26 13.86 -21.14
N ASP A 138 -21.13 13.05 -20.10
CA ASP A 138 -21.33 13.48 -18.72
C ASP A 138 -20.30 14.56 -18.37
N THR A 139 -20.79 15.72 -17.95
CA THR A 139 -19.99 16.92 -17.79
C THR A 139 -20.26 17.55 -16.42
N ASN A 140 -19.20 17.90 -15.71
CA ASN A 140 -19.28 18.64 -14.46
C ASN A 140 -18.95 20.11 -14.70
N VAL A 141 -19.77 21.01 -14.16
CA VAL A 141 -19.61 22.47 -14.26
C VAL A 141 -19.17 23.01 -12.91
N ILE A 142 -18.09 23.80 -12.90
CA ILE A 142 -17.57 24.43 -11.69
C ILE A 142 -18.19 25.83 -11.58
N VAL A 143 -18.99 26.03 -10.54
CA VAL A 143 -19.65 27.30 -10.23
C VAL A 143 -18.92 28.00 -9.09
N LEU A 144 -18.66 29.29 -9.29
CA LEU A 144 -18.09 30.17 -8.28
C LEU A 144 -19.19 31.01 -7.66
N THR A 145 -19.30 30.96 -6.34
CA THR A 145 -20.21 31.80 -5.55
C THR A 145 -19.39 32.81 -4.74
N ALA A 146 -19.68 34.10 -4.91
CA ALA A 146 -19.08 35.17 -4.13
C ALA A 146 -20.07 36.32 -3.92
N MET A 147 -20.24 36.76 -2.66
CA MET A 147 -21.13 37.87 -2.29
C MET A 147 -22.59 37.74 -2.82
N GLY A 148 -23.09 36.51 -2.98
CA GLY A 148 -24.43 36.23 -3.51
C GLY A 148 -24.56 36.30 -5.03
N GLU A 149 -23.47 36.54 -5.77
CA GLU A 149 -23.40 36.41 -7.22
C GLU A 149 -22.75 35.06 -7.57
N GLU A 150 -23.29 34.38 -8.59
CA GLU A 150 -22.86 33.04 -9.01
C GLU A 150 -22.59 33.00 -10.50
N CYS A 151 -21.51 32.34 -10.90
CA CYS A 151 -21.13 32.22 -12.31
C CYS A 151 -20.38 30.90 -12.57
N ALA A 152 -20.67 30.27 -13.71
CA ALA A 152 -19.92 29.12 -14.18
C ALA A 152 -18.54 29.56 -14.72
N ILE A 153 -17.47 29.00 -14.17
CA ILE A 153 -16.09 29.38 -14.52
C ILE A 153 -15.42 28.35 -15.42
N ASP A 154 -15.69 27.07 -15.17
CA ASP A 154 -14.98 26.01 -15.86
C ASP A 154 -15.86 24.77 -16.04
N VAL A 155 -15.46 23.93 -17.00
CA VAL A 155 -16.19 22.73 -17.40
C VAL A 155 -15.21 21.56 -17.50
N LYS A 156 -15.52 20.46 -16.81
CA LYS A 156 -14.69 19.25 -16.77
C LYS A 156 -15.48 18.07 -17.33
N GLU A 157 -14.91 17.41 -18.33
CA GLU A 157 -15.46 16.15 -18.82
C GLU A 157 -15.28 15.06 -17.77
N VAL A 158 -16.37 14.35 -17.45
CA VAL A 158 -16.31 13.14 -16.64
C VAL A 158 -16.08 11.98 -17.61
N ALA A 159 -14.98 11.26 -17.42
CA ALA A 159 -14.76 10.03 -18.18
C ALA A 159 -15.92 9.07 -17.88
N ARG A 160 -16.64 8.67 -18.94
CA ARG A 160 -17.85 7.83 -18.89
C ARG A 160 -17.74 6.78 -17.79
N THR A 161 -18.57 6.95 -16.77
CA THR A 161 -18.77 5.95 -15.74
C THR A 161 -19.49 4.81 -16.43
N LEU A 162 -18.84 3.65 -16.60
CA LEU A 162 -19.50 2.49 -17.21
C LEU A 162 -20.61 2.02 -16.26
N PHE A 163 -21.84 2.41 -16.58
CA PHE A 163 -23.04 1.91 -15.92
C PHE A 163 -23.25 0.44 -16.31
N CYS A 164 -23.38 -0.43 -15.31
CA CYS A 164 -23.90 -1.78 -15.54
C CYS A 164 -25.39 -1.68 -15.90
N ALA A 165 -25.72 -2.02 -17.15
CA ALA A 165 -27.06 -1.95 -17.73
C ALA A 165 -28.11 -2.84 -17.02
N HIS A 166 -27.71 -3.65 -16.03
CA HIS A 166 -28.59 -4.54 -15.29
C HIS A 166 -28.97 -4.05 -13.89
N CYS A 167 -28.23 -3.10 -13.30
CA CYS A 167 -28.46 -2.70 -11.90
C CYS A 167 -28.60 -1.19 -11.65
N GLY A 168 -28.41 -0.33 -12.67
CA GLY A 168 -28.68 1.12 -12.54
C GLY A 168 -27.88 1.83 -11.44
N PHE A 169 -26.78 1.24 -10.98
CA PHE A 169 -25.98 1.76 -9.86
C PHE A 169 -24.86 2.64 -10.41
N ALA A 170 -24.82 3.91 -9.99
CA ALA A 170 -23.71 4.80 -10.26
C ALA A 170 -22.48 4.33 -9.45
N LEU A 171 -21.40 3.98 -10.15
CA LEU A 171 -20.10 3.82 -9.51
C LEU A 171 -19.64 5.22 -9.09
N GLY A 172 -19.60 5.47 -7.79
CA GLY A 172 -19.37 6.79 -7.20
C GLY A 172 -18.15 7.50 -7.77
N SER A 173 -18.37 8.75 -8.17
CA SER A 173 -17.34 9.76 -8.40
C SER A 173 -16.50 9.93 -7.14
N ALA A 174 -15.26 9.45 -7.19
CA ALA A 174 -14.17 10.12 -6.49
C ALA A 174 -13.41 10.91 -7.56
N VAL A 175 -13.99 12.06 -7.96
CA VAL A 175 -13.23 13.10 -8.64
C VAL A 175 -12.25 13.61 -7.60
N PHE A 176 -11.00 13.17 -7.70
CA PHE A 176 -9.92 13.69 -6.88
C PHE A 176 -9.69 15.16 -7.27
N ASP A 177 -9.94 16.04 -6.31
CA ASP A 177 -9.58 17.45 -6.35
C ASP A 177 -8.06 17.60 -6.50
N GLU A 178 -7.60 18.28 -7.55
CA GLU A 178 -6.18 18.57 -7.78
C GLU A 178 -5.59 19.54 -6.74
N GLU A 179 -6.42 20.16 -5.88
CA GLU A 179 -5.98 21.13 -4.87
C GLU A 179 -5.50 20.51 -3.56
N GLU A 180 -6.03 19.34 -3.13
CA GLU A 180 -5.51 18.60 -1.97
C GLU A 180 -4.12 17.97 -2.25
N ASP A 181 -3.78 17.81 -3.53
CA ASP A 181 -2.52 17.21 -4.00
C ASP A 181 -1.28 18.14 -3.86
N ARG A 182 -1.44 19.43 -3.52
CA ARG A 182 -0.29 20.32 -3.23
C ARG A 182 0.28 20.12 -1.83
N GLU A 183 -0.54 19.68 -0.87
CA GLU A 183 -0.09 19.54 0.52
C GLU A 183 0.66 18.21 0.74
N TYR A 184 0.31 17.16 -0.01
CA TYR A 184 0.98 15.86 0.04
C TYR A 184 2.38 15.84 -0.59
N GLY A 185 2.74 16.89 -1.34
CA GLY A 185 4.09 17.09 -1.89
C GLY A 185 5.15 17.47 -0.85
N ARG A 186 4.76 17.75 0.41
CA ARG A 186 5.71 18.06 1.50
C ARG A 186 6.16 16.86 2.31
N THR A 187 5.43 15.74 2.27
CA THR A 187 5.67 14.59 3.15
C THR A 187 6.32 13.41 2.41
N GLY A 188 7.37 13.65 1.61
CA GLY A 188 8.36 12.63 1.22
C GLY A 188 7.87 11.29 0.62
N THR A 189 6.59 11.17 0.27
CA THR A 189 5.95 9.92 -0.17
C THR A 189 5.72 10.08 -1.66
N ILE A 190 6.77 9.86 -2.44
CA ILE A 190 6.68 9.88 -3.91
C ILE A 190 5.98 8.59 -4.33
N ILE A 191 4.66 8.54 -4.21
CA ILE A 191 3.86 7.57 -4.96
C ILE A 191 3.85 8.09 -6.40
N ARG A 192 4.60 7.44 -7.29
CA ARG A 192 4.56 7.73 -8.72
C ARG A 192 3.20 7.24 -9.25
N LYS A 193 2.16 8.09 -9.18
CA LYS A 193 0.76 7.79 -9.59
C LYS A 193 0.64 7.05 -10.94
N LYS A 194 1.62 7.24 -11.84
CA LYS A 194 1.70 6.59 -13.15
C LYS A 194 2.15 5.12 -13.09
N GLU A 195 3.10 4.76 -12.23
CA GLU A 195 3.71 3.43 -12.22
C GLU A 195 2.79 2.36 -11.60
N ASP A 196 2.07 2.69 -10.54
CA ASP A 196 1.12 1.78 -9.88
C ASP A 196 -0.07 1.42 -10.80
N LYS A 197 -0.62 2.43 -11.47
CA LYS A 197 -1.73 2.27 -12.42
C LYS A 197 -1.28 1.47 -13.64
N ASP A 198 -0.10 1.78 -14.19
CA ASP A 198 0.47 1.06 -15.32
C ASP A 198 0.68 -0.43 -15.00
N MET A 199 0.96 -0.79 -13.74
CA MET A 199 1.16 -2.18 -13.34
C MET A 199 -0.15 -2.98 -13.26
N VAL A 200 -1.20 -2.41 -12.65
CA VAL A 200 -2.54 -3.01 -12.59
C VAL A 200 -3.14 -3.16 -14.00
N GLU A 201 -2.98 -2.14 -14.84
CA GLU A 201 -3.38 -2.19 -16.25
C GLU A 201 -2.59 -3.24 -17.05
N SER A 202 -1.27 -3.35 -16.79
CA SER A 202 -0.42 -4.34 -17.47
C SER A 202 -0.78 -5.77 -17.10
N LEU A 203 -1.22 -6.02 -15.87
CA LEU A 203 -1.75 -7.31 -15.40
C LEU A 203 -3.21 -7.58 -15.83
N ALA A 204 -3.84 -6.61 -16.50
CA ALA A 204 -5.24 -6.66 -16.89
C ALA A 204 -6.18 -6.97 -15.70
N LEU A 205 -5.98 -6.29 -14.58
CA LEU A 205 -6.78 -6.44 -13.37
C LEU A 205 -7.85 -5.35 -13.22
N PRO A 206 -8.97 -5.63 -12.53
CA PRO A 206 -9.96 -4.62 -12.18
C PRO A 206 -9.40 -3.48 -11.31
N LEU A 207 -9.98 -2.28 -11.42
CA LEU A 207 -9.49 -1.07 -10.75
C LEU A 207 -9.63 -1.12 -9.21
N GLU A 208 -10.51 -1.98 -8.71
CA GLU A 208 -10.70 -2.23 -7.27
C GLU A 208 -9.41 -2.72 -6.61
N VAL A 209 -8.56 -3.45 -7.35
CA VAL A 209 -7.25 -3.89 -6.88
C VAL A 209 -6.35 -2.70 -6.55
N TYR A 210 -6.38 -1.66 -7.39
CA TYR A 210 -5.61 -0.44 -7.15
C TYR A 210 -6.10 0.29 -5.90
N GLY A 211 -7.43 0.44 -5.75
CA GLY A 211 -8.05 1.05 -4.58
C GLY A 211 -7.65 0.35 -3.27
N LEU A 212 -7.72 -0.99 -3.25
CA LEU A 212 -7.32 -1.77 -2.09
C LEU A 212 -5.80 -1.73 -1.86
N ALA A 213 -4.96 -1.79 -2.89
CA ALA A 213 -3.52 -1.70 -2.74
C ALA A 213 -3.08 -0.38 -2.08
N LYS A 214 -3.74 0.73 -2.43
CA LYS A 214 -3.52 2.04 -1.79
C LYS A 214 -3.89 2.03 -0.31
N GLN A 215 -5.04 1.44 0.03
CA GLN A 215 -5.47 1.26 1.43
C GLN A 215 -4.50 0.36 2.21
N LEU A 216 -4.05 -0.74 1.60
CA LEU A 216 -3.05 -1.64 2.20
C LEU A 216 -1.72 -0.92 2.43
N ASN A 217 -1.31 0.01 1.56
CA ASN A 217 -0.10 0.79 1.79
C ASN A 217 -0.21 1.71 3.01
N SER A 218 -1.40 2.25 3.32
CA SER A 218 -1.57 3.06 4.54
C SER A 218 -1.25 2.27 5.81
N ILE A 219 -1.51 0.95 5.79
CA ILE A 219 -1.22 0.01 6.88
C ILE A 219 0.23 -0.48 6.84
N ALA A 220 0.73 -0.84 5.66
CA ALA A 220 2.09 -1.33 5.49
C ALA A 220 3.14 -0.21 5.62
N SER A 221 2.77 1.04 5.42
CA SER A 221 3.63 2.23 5.47
C SER A 221 4.91 2.07 4.65
N PHE A 222 4.81 1.62 3.39
CA PHE A 222 5.97 1.60 2.50
C PHE A 222 6.25 3.00 1.95
N THR A 223 7.52 3.39 1.98
CA THR A 223 7.99 4.73 1.58
C THR A 223 8.39 4.78 0.10
N PHE A 224 8.49 3.62 -0.58
CA PHE A 224 8.92 3.47 -1.97
C PHE A 224 10.23 4.20 -2.32
N THR A 225 11.16 4.27 -1.38
CA THR A 225 12.47 4.90 -1.55
C THR A 225 13.54 3.84 -1.78
N TYR A 226 14.41 4.06 -2.76
CA TYR A 226 15.62 3.23 -2.89
C TYR A 226 16.53 3.46 -1.68
N PRO A 227 17.08 2.39 -1.08
CA PRO A 227 18.00 2.52 0.05
C PRO A 227 19.26 3.32 -0.33
N SER A 228 19.57 4.37 0.42
CA SER A 228 20.77 5.19 0.18
C SER A 228 22.06 4.62 0.80
N ALA A 229 21.97 3.45 1.45
CA ALA A 229 23.08 2.87 2.19
C ALA A 229 24.11 2.20 1.26
N PRO A 230 25.42 2.23 1.60
CA PRO A 230 26.46 1.64 0.77
C PRO A 230 26.26 0.12 0.60
N VAL A 231 26.49 -0.34 -0.63
CA VAL A 231 26.22 -1.68 -1.23
C VAL A 231 27.00 -2.85 -0.57
N SER A 232 27.53 -2.68 0.65
CA SER A 232 28.41 -3.64 1.30
C SER A 232 27.70 -4.91 1.80
N ARG A 233 26.37 -4.91 1.95
CA ARG A 233 25.58 -6.11 2.26
C ARG A 233 24.46 -6.28 1.24
N ARG A 234 24.28 -7.51 0.72
CA ARG A 234 23.12 -7.88 -0.12
C ARG A 234 21.85 -7.52 0.64
N GLN A 235 21.10 -6.53 0.15
CA GLN A 235 19.84 -6.13 0.75
C GLN A 235 18.75 -7.15 0.38
N PRO A 236 17.78 -7.40 1.27
CA PRO A 236 16.67 -8.28 0.95
C PRO A 236 15.82 -7.65 -0.15
N VAL A 237 15.31 -8.47 -1.07
CA VAL A 237 14.57 -8.02 -2.25
C VAL A 237 13.31 -7.23 -1.88
N SER A 238 12.73 -7.50 -0.71
CA SER A 238 11.59 -6.75 -0.16
C SER A 238 11.88 -5.27 0.16
N THR A 239 13.13 -4.83 0.05
CA THR A 239 13.51 -3.42 0.24
C THR A 239 13.33 -2.58 -1.02
N TYR A 240 13.33 -3.20 -2.20
CA TYR A 240 13.17 -2.48 -3.46
C TYR A 240 11.73 -1.97 -3.62
N PRO A 241 11.52 -0.72 -4.09
CA PRO A 241 10.20 -0.14 -4.22
C PRO A 241 9.31 -0.91 -5.21
N GLU A 242 9.88 -1.46 -6.28
CA GLU A 242 9.15 -2.28 -7.26
C GLU A 242 8.63 -3.57 -6.62
N ALA A 243 9.48 -4.25 -5.83
CA ALA A 243 9.08 -5.47 -5.11
C ALA A 243 8.01 -5.17 -4.04
N GLN A 244 8.10 -4.03 -3.36
CA GLN A 244 7.07 -3.58 -2.41
C GLN A 244 5.74 -3.33 -3.10
N LEU A 245 5.75 -2.58 -4.20
CA LEU A 245 4.56 -2.25 -4.97
C LEU A 245 3.87 -3.51 -5.51
N VAL A 246 4.64 -4.39 -6.16
CA VAL A 246 4.11 -5.64 -6.72
C VAL A 246 3.56 -6.54 -5.62
N SER A 247 4.23 -6.60 -4.47
CA SER A 247 3.73 -7.39 -3.33
C SER A 247 2.37 -6.89 -2.81
N LEU A 248 2.12 -5.57 -2.82
CA LEU A 248 0.83 -4.99 -2.43
C LEU A 248 -0.26 -5.31 -3.45
N VAL A 249 0.04 -5.20 -4.74
CA VAL A 249 -0.92 -5.50 -5.83
C VAL A 249 -1.29 -6.98 -5.83
N VAL A 250 -0.31 -7.88 -5.70
CA VAL A 250 -0.56 -9.33 -5.59
C VAL A 250 -1.40 -9.65 -4.35
N LEU A 251 -1.11 -9.01 -3.21
CA LEU A 251 -1.89 -9.22 -1.99
C LEU A 251 -3.31 -8.66 -2.12
N ALA A 252 -3.50 -7.48 -2.71
CA ALA A 252 -4.82 -6.91 -2.98
C ALA A 252 -5.64 -7.81 -3.91
N THR A 253 -5.00 -8.32 -4.98
CA THR A 253 -5.61 -9.27 -5.92
C THR A 253 -6.04 -10.54 -5.19
N LYS A 254 -5.18 -11.09 -4.33
CA LYS A 254 -5.48 -12.28 -3.54
C LYS A 254 -6.65 -12.09 -2.56
N LEU A 255 -6.79 -10.89 -1.99
CA LEU A 255 -7.87 -10.56 -1.04
C LEU A 255 -9.22 -10.32 -1.73
N LEU A 256 -9.22 -9.68 -2.90
CA LEU A 256 -10.44 -9.40 -3.67
C LEU A 256 -10.86 -10.59 -4.53
N PHE A 257 -9.90 -11.15 -5.27
CA PHE A 257 -10.09 -12.20 -6.27
C PHE A 257 -9.25 -13.42 -5.89
N PRO A 258 -9.74 -14.26 -4.96
CA PRO A 258 -8.97 -15.42 -4.52
C PRO A 258 -8.73 -16.42 -5.66
N PHE A 259 -7.51 -16.97 -5.75
CA PHE A 259 -7.15 -18.00 -6.73
C PHE A 259 -7.82 -19.36 -6.46
N ASP A 260 -8.29 -19.59 -5.24
CA ASP A 260 -8.97 -20.83 -4.82
C ASP A 260 -10.51 -20.77 -4.99
N ALA A 261 -11.03 -19.76 -5.70
CA ALA A 261 -12.47 -19.54 -5.86
C ALA A 261 -13.23 -20.76 -6.43
N GLN A 262 -12.56 -21.67 -7.13
CA GLN A 262 -13.14 -22.92 -7.65
C GLN A 262 -13.29 -24.02 -6.58
N HIS A 263 -12.53 -23.96 -5.48
CA HIS A 263 -12.51 -24.96 -4.42
C HIS A 263 -13.12 -24.46 -3.11
N VAL A 264 -13.04 -23.15 -2.86
CA VAL A 264 -13.51 -22.52 -1.62
C VAL A 264 -14.47 -21.38 -1.96
N GLU A 265 -15.76 -21.65 -1.80
CA GLU A 265 -16.79 -20.64 -2.00
C GLU A 265 -16.87 -19.69 -0.79
N ARG A 266 -16.79 -18.40 -1.08
CA ARG A 266 -16.98 -17.31 -0.10
C ARG A 266 -18.14 -16.46 -0.59
N TYR A 267 -18.99 -15.99 0.31
CA TYR A 267 -20.19 -15.24 -0.07
C TYR A 267 -20.26 -13.88 0.63
N PRO A 268 -20.41 -12.77 -0.11
CA PRO A 268 -20.50 -11.44 0.48
C PRO A 268 -21.81 -11.28 1.26
N SER A 269 -21.84 -10.33 2.20
CA SER A 269 -23.08 -9.97 2.90
C SER A 269 -23.93 -8.96 2.11
N SER A 270 -23.30 -8.16 1.24
CA SER A 270 -23.95 -7.20 0.37
C SER A 270 -23.22 -7.06 -0.97
N LEU A 271 -23.95 -6.66 -2.02
CA LEU A 271 -23.36 -6.38 -3.34
C LEU A 271 -22.42 -5.17 -3.35
N SER A 272 -22.51 -4.30 -2.33
CA SER A 272 -21.63 -3.14 -2.17
C SER A 272 -20.23 -3.50 -1.67
N GLN A 273 -19.99 -4.74 -1.25
CA GLN A 273 -18.68 -5.17 -0.80
C GLN A 273 -17.75 -5.47 -1.99
N PRO A 274 -16.47 -5.07 -1.92
CA PRO A 274 -15.53 -5.28 -3.02
C PRO A 274 -15.22 -6.77 -3.28
N GLY A 275 -15.56 -7.67 -2.35
CA GLY A 275 -15.48 -9.13 -2.54
C GLY A 275 -16.73 -9.76 -3.18
N ALA A 276 -17.66 -8.98 -3.71
CA ALA A 276 -18.85 -9.51 -4.40
C ALA A 276 -18.58 -9.93 -5.85
N LEU A 277 -17.47 -9.45 -6.42
CA LEU A 277 -17.00 -9.81 -7.74
C LEU A 277 -16.02 -10.98 -7.65
N LEU A 278 -16.19 -11.98 -8.50
CA LEU A 278 -15.24 -13.06 -8.72
C LEU A 278 -14.60 -12.95 -10.08
N LEU A 279 -13.31 -13.28 -10.14
CA LEU A 279 -12.56 -13.38 -11.38
C LEU A 279 -12.43 -14.85 -11.81
N ASN A 280 -12.86 -15.16 -13.03
CA ASN A 280 -12.64 -16.45 -13.66
C ASN A 280 -11.19 -16.58 -14.14
N TRP A 281 -10.34 -17.11 -13.27
CA TRP A 281 -8.91 -17.27 -13.52
C TRP A 281 -8.59 -18.17 -14.72
N ALA A 282 -9.42 -19.17 -15.03
CA ALA A 282 -9.19 -20.06 -16.16
C ALA A 282 -9.36 -19.35 -17.52
N GLU A 283 -10.29 -18.42 -17.61
CA GLU A 283 -10.47 -17.56 -18.79
C GLU A 283 -9.42 -16.46 -18.86
N TRP A 284 -9.05 -15.90 -17.70
CA TRP A 284 -7.98 -14.91 -17.61
C TRP A 284 -6.65 -15.46 -18.18
N VAL A 285 -6.28 -16.71 -17.84
CA VAL A 285 -5.08 -17.37 -18.40
C VAL A 285 -5.17 -17.52 -19.92
N LYS A 286 -6.33 -17.87 -20.48
CA LYS A 286 -6.52 -17.96 -21.94
C LYS A 286 -6.34 -16.59 -22.62
N LEU A 287 -6.88 -15.52 -22.01
CA LEU A 287 -6.73 -14.16 -22.53
C LEU A 287 -5.29 -13.67 -22.42
N LYS A 288 -4.60 -13.99 -21.34
CA LYS A 288 -3.15 -13.78 -21.17
C LYS A 288 -2.36 -14.42 -22.31
N ASP A 289 -2.57 -15.71 -22.57
CA ASP A 289 -1.84 -16.44 -23.61
C ASP A 289 -2.12 -15.89 -25.01
N SER A 290 -3.37 -15.52 -25.28
CA SER A 290 -3.76 -14.86 -26.53
C SER A 290 -3.03 -13.52 -26.69
N PHE A 291 -2.97 -12.70 -25.62
CA PHE A 291 -2.27 -11.43 -25.64
C PHE A 291 -0.76 -11.61 -25.83
N GLN A 292 -0.14 -12.57 -25.17
CA GLN A 292 1.28 -12.89 -25.35
C GLN A 292 1.59 -13.30 -26.79
N LYS A 293 0.73 -14.10 -27.43
CA LYS A 293 0.87 -14.46 -28.85
C LYS A 293 0.76 -13.25 -29.77
N SER A 294 -0.22 -12.37 -29.55
CA SER A 294 -0.36 -11.12 -30.33
C SER A 294 0.85 -10.19 -30.14
N MET A 295 1.36 -10.09 -28.91
CA MET A 295 2.58 -9.33 -28.61
C MET A 295 3.83 -9.94 -29.24
N ALA A 296 3.92 -11.27 -29.31
CA ALA A 296 5.02 -11.96 -29.98
C ALA A 296 5.00 -11.70 -31.49
N GLY A 297 3.84 -11.81 -32.14
CA GLY A 297 3.67 -11.46 -33.55
C GLY A 297 4.04 -10.01 -33.85
N LEU A 298 3.61 -9.07 -33.00
CA LEU A 298 3.97 -7.66 -33.13
C LEU A 298 5.49 -7.41 -33.00
N LYS A 299 6.18 -8.17 -32.15
CA LYS A 299 7.64 -8.11 -32.00
C LYS A 299 8.38 -8.74 -33.18
N GLU A 300 7.87 -9.82 -33.76
CA GLU A 300 8.44 -10.47 -34.95
C GLU A 300 8.37 -9.55 -36.18
N HIS A 301 7.28 -8.83 -36.35
CA HIS A 301 7.11 -7.86 -37.45
C HIS A 301 8.13 -6.72 -37.40
N ARG A 302 8.59 -6.30 -36.21
CA ARG A 302 9.57 -5.21 -36.05
C ARG A 302 11.03 -5.68 -36.11
N GLY A 303 11.29 -6.99 -36.05
CA GLY A 303 12.60 -7.51 -35.67
C GLY A 303 12.89 -7.19 -34.20
N GLN A 304 13.35 -8.17 -33.42
CA GLN A 304 13.53 -8.02 -31.98
C GLN A 304 14.64 -7.01 -31.64
N THR A 305 14.30 -5.73 -31.55
CA THR A 305 15.22 -4.71 -31.08
C THR A 305 15.52 -4.97 -29.59
N GLY A 306 16.66 -5.60 -29.30
CA GLY A 306 17.13 -5.89 -27.95
C GLY A 306 17.44 -7.37 -27.66
N SER A 307 16.82 -8.34 -28.34
CA SER A 307 17.23 -9.76 -28.18
C SER A 307 18.59 -10.00 -28.81
N HIS A 308 18.92 -9.22 -29.84
CA HIS A 308 20.21 -9.20 -30.50
C HIS A 308 21.37 -8.95 -29.51
N LEU A 309 21.15 -8.16 -28.46
CA LEU A 309 22.12 -7.86 -27.41
C LEU A 309 22.36 -9.04 -26.43
N LEU A 310 21.42 -9.98 -26.39
CA LEU A 310 21.44 -11.20 -25.56
C LEU A 310 21.74 -12.45 -26.40
N THR A 311 22.11 -12.29 -27.68
CA THR A 311 22.41 -13.43 -28.55
C THR A 311 23.79 -13.97 -28.19
N ASN A 312 23.84 -15.20 -27.68
CA ASN A 312 25.10 -15.91 -27.47
C ASN A 312 25.69 -16.36 -28.83
N ASP A 313 26.99 -16.63 -28.87
CA ASP A 313 27.69 -17.08 -30.09
C ASP A 313 27.01 -18.29 -30.76
N LEU A 314 26.48 -19.23 -29.96
CA LEU A 314 25.73 -20.39 -30.45
C LEU A 314 24.42 -20.00 -31.15
N GLY A 315 23.75 -18.95 -30.65
CA GLY A 315 22.51 -18.43 -31.21
C GLY A 315 22.74 -17.77 -32.56
N VAL A 316 23.82 -16.99 -32.70
CA VAL A 316 24.21 -16.35 -33.97
C VAL A 316 24.47 -17.40 -35.05
N MET A 317 25.16 -18.49 -34.69
CA MET A 317 25.47 -19.59 -35.62
C MET A 317 24.24 -20.39 -36.07
N SER A 318 23.12 -20.25 -35.37
CA SER A 318 21.85 -20.93 -35.68
C SER A 318 20.83 -20.05 -36.41
N MET A 319 21.16 -18.78 -36.68
CA MET A 319 20.26 -17.86 -37.38
C MET A 319 20.14 -18.21 -38.86
N THR A 320 18.95 -18.01 -39.40
CA THR A 320 18.75 -18.02 -40.86
C THR A 320 19.40 -16.79 -41.50
N ASP A 321 19.76 -16.86 -42.78
CA ASP A 321 20.39 -15.74 -43.51
C ASP A 321 19.63 -14.42 -43.34
N ASN A 322 18.29 -14.45 -43.47
CA ASN A 322 17.43 -13.28 -43.27
C ASN A 322 17.43 -12.74 -41.83
N GLN A 323 17.62 -13.60 -40.83
CA GLN A 323 17.72 -13.17 -39.42
C GLN A 323 19.11 -12.60 -39.13
N LEU A 324 20.15 -13.18 -39.73
CA LEU A 324 21.52 -12.72 -39.62
C LEU A 324 21.70 -11.35 -40.28
N ASP A 325 21.10 -11.13 -41.45
CA ASP A 325 21.09 -9.83 -42.12
C ASP A 325 20.43 -8.75 -41.23
N LYS A 326 19.28 -9.06 -40.62
CA LYS A 326 18.61 -8.16 -39.66
C LYS A 326 19.44 -7.89 -38.40
N TYR A 327 20.18 -8.89 -37.93
CA TYR A 327 21.11 -8.76 -36.80
C TYR A 327 22.28 -7.83 -37.14
N MET A 328 22.91 -8.02 -38.31
CA MET A 328 24.01 -7.17 -38.79
C MET A 328 23.54 -5.74 -39.08
N ASP A 329 22.34 -5.57 -39.61
CA ASP A 329 21.70 -4.26 -39.80
C ASP A 329 21.51 -3.53 -38.46
N TRP A 330 21.00 -4.23 -37.44
CA TRP A 330 20.85 -3.69 -36.09
C TRP A 330 22.21 -3.33 -35.45
N TYR A 331 23.24 -4.17 -35.64
CA TYR A 331 24.58 -3.94 -35.11
C TYR A 331 25.23 -2.69 -35.72
N GLN A 332 25.11 -2.52 -37.04
CA GLN A 332 25.57 -1.34 -37.75
C GLN A 332 24.86 -0.06 -37.27
N ASP A 333 23.55 -0.12 -37.04
CA ASP A 333 22.77 1.02 -36.56
C ASP A 333 23.05 1.39 -35.09
N THR A 334 23.34 0.40 -34.24
CA THR A 334 23.49 0.59 -32.77
C THR A 334 24.93 0.90 -32.37
N PHE A 335 25.92 0.21 -32.95
CA PHE A 335 27.32 0.28 -32.49
C PHE A 335 28.23 0.97 -33.51
N ALA A 336 28.06 0.71 -34.82
CA ALA A 336 28.97 1.27 -35.83
C ALA A 336 28.78 2.78 -36.06
N ARG A 337 27.62 3.35 -35.68
CA ARG A 337 27.35 4.80 -35.77
C ARG A 337 27.61 5.58 -34.48
N VAL A 338 27.83 4.94 -33.34
CA VAL A 338 27.82 5.59 -32.01
C VAL A 338 29.21 5.68 -31.34
N HIS A 339 30.24 4.98 -31.82
CA HIS A 339 31.57 5.11 -31.21
C HIS A 339 32.40 6.24 -31.82
N ASP A 340 32.95 7.06 -30.91
CA ASP A 340 34.01 8.03 -31.10
C ASP A 340 35.01 7.55 -32.16
N ARG A 341 35.14 8.35 -33.23
CA ARG A 341 36.13 8.12 -34.27
C ARG A 341 37.50 8.27 -33.63
N ASP A 342 38.31 7.22 -33.66
CA ASP A 342 39.75 7.43 -33.68
C ASP A 342 40.03 8.21 -34.97
N ASP A 343 40.28 9.52 -34.87
CA ASP A 343 40.67 10.41 -35.97
C ASP A 343 42.04 10.04 -36.58
N SER A 344 42.50 8.81 -36.38
CA SER A 344 43.70 8.29 -37.01
C SER A 344 43.46 8.17 -38.54
N PRO A 345 44.31 8.78 -39.39
CA PRO A 345 44.14 8.74 -40.84
C PRO A 345 44.14 7.32 -41.41
N LEU A 346 44.82 6.39 -40.74
CA LEU A 346 44.88 4.98 -41.12
C LEU A 346 43.52 4.28 -40.89
N GLY A 347 42.82 4.59 -39.80
CA GLY A 347 41.50 4.02 -39.53
C GLY A 347 40.47 4.42 -40.59
N GLN A 348 40.48 5.68 -41.01
CA GLN A 348 39.63 6.17 -42.10
C GLN A 348 39.98 5.53 -43.45
N GLN A 349 41.28 5.41 -43.77
CA GLN A 349 41.71 4.73 -45.01
C GLN A 349 41.27 3.26 -45.04
N VAL A 350 41.34 2.55 -43.91
CA VAL A 350 40.88 1.16 -43.83
C VAL A 350 39.37 1.07 -43.97
N LEU A 351 38.60 1.98 -43.36
CA LEU A 351 37.15 2.04 -43.51
C LEU A 351 36.73 2.37 -44.96
N ASP A 352 37.47 3.24 -45.65
CA ASP A 352 37.24 3.59 -47.06
C ASP A 352 37.48 2.40 -48.02
N MET A 353 38.34 1.43 -47.64
CA MET A 353 38.50 0.19 -48.41
C MET A 353 37.30 -0.75 -48.27
N PHE A 354 36.50 -0.61 -47.20
CA PHE A 354 35.34 -1.45 -46.89
C PHE A 354 34.08 -0.58 -46.70
N PRO A 355 33.59 0.07 -47.78
CA PRO A 355 32.43 0.95 -47.68
C PRO A 355 31.20 0.15 -47.27
N LEU A 356 30.60 0.52 -46.14
CA LEU A 356 29.32 -0.02 -45.72
C LEU A 356 28.23 0.54 -46.65
N PRO A 357 27.24 -0.27 -47.06
CA PRO A 357 26.12 0.24 -47.84
C PRO A 357 25.43 1.34 -47.05
N ASP A 358 25.37 2.54 -47.63
CA ASP A 358 24.59 3.68 -47.15
C ASP A 358 23.11 3.32 -47.29
N ARG A 359 22.61 2.51 -46.35
CA ARG A 359 21.19 2.47 -46.10
C ARG A 359 20.85 3.86 -45.63
N VAL A 360 20.07 4.59 -46.45
CA VAL A 360 19.34 5.79 -46.07
C VAL A 360 18.89 5.53 -44.65
N ALA A 361 19.55 6.17 -43.68
CA ALA A 361 19.19 6.01 -42.30
C ALA A 361 17.69 6.29 -42.31
N ILE A 362 16.85 5.28 -42.03
CA ILE A 362 15.43 5.50 -41.86
C ILE A 362 15.39 6.72 -40.94
N PRO A 363 14.89 7.88 -41.40
CA PRO A 363 15.12 9.13 -40.70
C PRO A 363 14.76 8.91 -39.24
N VAL A 364 15.53 9.45 -38.29
CA VAL A 364 15.22 9.26 -36.86
C VAL A 364 13.73 9.56 -36.57
N ALA A 365 13.13 10.46 -37.36
CA ALA A 365 11.70 10.71 -37.47
C ALA A 365 10.85 9.46 -37.81
N VAL A 366 11.16 8.70 -38.87
CA VAL A 366 10.42 7.48 -39.27
C VAL A 366 10.65 6.35 -38.26
N LYS A 367 11.84 6.23 -37.64
CA LYS A 367 12.07 5.29 -36.51
C LYS A 367 11.23 5.68 -35.28
N ALA A 368 11.09 6.98 -35.01
CA ALA A 368 10.27 7.51 -33.93
C ALA A 368 8.76 7.34 -34.23
N GLU A 369 8.33 7.48 -35.48
CA GLU A 369 6.96 7.24 -35.93
C GLU A 369 6.58 5.76 -35.81
N HIS A 370 7.41 4.83 -36.32
CA HIS A 370 7.20 3.40 -36.12
C HIS A 370 7.26 3.00 -34.64
N HIS A 371 8.06 3.68 -33.81
CA HIS A 371 8.04 3.45 -32.35
C HIS A 371 6.73 3.94 -31.73
N LYS A 372 6.22 5.10 -32.13
CA LYS A 372 4.93 5.63 -31.66
C LYS A 372 3.77 4.73 -32.08
N GLU A 373 3.77 4.25 -33.32
CA GLU A 373 2.77 3.31 -33.85
C GLU A 373 2.81 1.99 -33.06
N PHE A 374 4.00 1.42 -32.84
CA PHE A 374 4.16 0.21 -32.02
C PHE A 374 3.67 0.40 -30.58
N GLN A 375 3.99 1.54 -29.95
CA GLN A 375 3.47 1.83 -28.62
C GLN A 375 1.94 2.00 -28.64
N GLY A 376 1.39 2.65 -29.66
CA GLY A 376 -0.05 2.79 -29.86
C GLY A 376 -0.75 1.44 -30.02
N GLU A 377 -0.20 0.54 -30.83
CA GLU A 377 -0.74 -0.80 -31.04
C GLU A 377 -0.60 -1.69 -29.79
N LYS A 378 0.53 -1.61 -29.09
CA LYS A 378 0.72 -2.24 -27.78
C LYS A 378 -0.32 -1.77 -26.77
N GLN A 379 -0.59 -0.47 -26.70
CA GLN A 379 -1.61 0.09 -25.81
C GLN A 379 -3.02 -0.37 -26.22
N ARG A 380 -3.33 -0.39 -27.52
CA ARG A 380 -4.61 -0.91 -28.04
C ARG A 380 -4.84 -2.37 -27.66
N LEU A 381 -3.82 -3.23 -27.79
CA LEU A 381 -3.91 -4.63 -27.38
C LEU A 381 -4.10 -4.78 -25.87
N ARG A 382 -3.47 -3.92 -25.05
CA ARG A 382 -3.65 -3.89 -23.59
C ARG A 382 -5.07 -3.49 -23.20
N ILE A 383 -5.60 -2.41 -23.79
CA ILE A 383 -6.97 -1.95 -23.56
C ILE A 383 -7.96 -3.03 -23.96
N LYS A 384 -7.77 -3.65 -25.13
CA LYS A 384 -8.61 -4.76 -25.58
C LYS A 384 -8.58 -5.95 -24.60
N ARG A 385 -7.39 -6.30 -24.07
CA ARG A 385 -7.28 -7.35 -23.05
C ARG A 385 -8.04 -6.97 -21.78
N LEU A 386 -7.91 -5.73 -21.32
CA LEU A 386 -8.65 -5.22 -20.16
C LEU A 386 -10.16 -5.31 -20.36
N GLU A 387 -10.67 -4.83 -21.49
CA GLU A 387 -12.08 -4.93 -21.87
C GLU A 387 -12.56 -6.38 -21.93
N ASP A 388 -11.76 -7.27 -22.52
CA ASP A 388 -12.08 -8.70 -22.59
C ASP A 388 -12.13 -9.33 -21.19
N VAL A 389 -11.21 -8.99 -20.28
CA VAL A 389 -11.21 -9.50 -18.89
C VAL A 389 -12.42 -8.97 -18.12
N LEU A 390 -12.73 -7.68 -18.21
CA LEU A 390 -13.86 -7.08 -17.52
C LEU A 390 -15.21 -7.65 -18.00
N ASN A 391 -15.34 -7.91 -19.30
CA ASN A 391 -16.60 -8.40 -19.88
C ASN A 391 -16.78 -9.92 -19.78
N LYS A 392 -15.69 -10.70 -19.85
CA LYS A 392 -15.78 -12.17 -19.95
C LYS A 392 -15.43 -12.87 -18.63
N CYS A 393 -14.50 -12.31 -17.85
CA CYS A 393 -13.97 -13.01 -16.67
C CYS A 393 -14.63 -12.59 -15.35
N LEU A 394 -15.39 -11.49 -15.29
CA LEU A 394 -16.05 -11.04 -14.07
C LEU A 394 -17.42 -11.68 -13.89
N ASN A 395 -17.60 -12.36 -12.76
CA ASN A 395 -18.86 -12.95 -12.32
C ASN A 395 -19.30 -12.33 -11.00
N THR A 396 -20.59 -12.02 -10.87
CA THR A 396 -21.15 -11.50 -9.61
C THR A 396 -21.66 -12.65 -8.75
N GLN A 397 -21.30 -12.66 -7.47
CA GLN A 397 -21.86 -13.61 -6.51
C GLN A 397 -23.17 -13.12 -5.91
N THR A 398 -24.05 -14.06 -5.59
CA THR A 398 -25.27 -13.78 -4.84
C THR A 398 -24.94 -13.50 -3.37
N PRO A 399 -25.40 -12.39 -2.80
CA PRO A 399 -25.19 -12.10 -1.39
C PRO A 399 -26.00 -13.06 -0.53
N VAL A 400 -25.39 -13.51 0.57
CA VAL A 400 -26.04 -14.38 1.56
C VAL A 400 -26.24 -13.60 2.84
N SER A 401 -27.49 -13.57 3.34
CA SER A 401 -27.88 -12.89 4.57
C SER A 401 -27.11 -13.44 5.78
N GLU A 402 -27.04 -12.67 6.86
CA GLU A 402 -26.30 -13.06 8.06
C GLU A 402 -26.87 -14.33 8.70
N GLU A 403 -28.20 -14.46 8.75
CA GLU A 403 -28.91 -15.61 9.30
C GLU A 403 -28.64 -16.90 8.51
N GLU A 404 -28.62 -16.82 7.17
CA GLU A 404 -28.30 -17.95 6.32
C GLU A 404 -26.82 -18.35 6.40
N ALA A 405 -25.91 -17.38 6.58
CA ALA A 405 -24.49 -17.67 6.70
C ALA A 405 -24.14 -18.36 8.02
N GLU A 406 -24.79 -17.98 9.13
CA GLU A 406 -24.59 -18.61 10.43
C GLU A 406 -25.15 -20.05 10.45
N SER A 407 -26.31 -20.26 9.84
CA SER A 407 -26.93 -21.60 9.76
C SER A 407 -26.16 -22.57 8.86
N LYS A 408 -25.56 -22.09 7.76
CA LYS A 408 -24.82 -22.91 6.78
C LYS A 408 -23.29 -22.87 6.97
N LEU A 409 -22.77 -22.17 7.98
CA LEU A 409 -21.33 -21.95 8.23
C LEU A 409 -20.57 -21.42 7.00
N VAL A 410 -21.17 -20.46 6.30
CA VAL A 410 -20.65 -19.93 5.04
C VAL A 410 -19.41 -19.05 5.28
N LEU A 411 -18.36 -19.23 4.48
CA LEU A 411 -17.16 -18.41 4.55
C LEU A 411 -17.41 -17.02 3.96
N ARG A 412 -16.90 -15.98 4.60
CA ARG A 412 -16.99 -14.60 4.10
C ARG A 412 -15.72 -14.20 3.32
N PRO A 413 -15.83 -13.28 2.35
CA PRO A 413 -14.67 -12.61 1.77
C PRO A 413 -13.81 -12.01 2.88
N GLY A 414 -12.50 -12.25 2.86
CA GLY A 414 -11.62 -11.89 3.99
C GLY A 414 -11.12 -13.09 4.81
N MET A 415 -11.76 -14.25 4.71
CA MET A 415 -11.47 -15.43 5.55
C MET A 415 -10.73 -16.55 4.80
N LYS A 416 -9.86 -17.25 5.53
CA LYS A 416 -9.16 -18.48 5.09
C LYS A 416 -8.49 -18.36 3.71
N PHE A 417 -7.67 -17.34 3.49
CA PHE A 417 -6.86 -17.28 2.26
C PHE A 417 -5.67 -18.23 2.36
N PRO A 418 -5.36 -19.00 1.30
CA PRO A 418 -4.21 -19.90 1.28
C PRO A 418 -2.91 -19.09 1.34
N ARG A 419 -1.94 -19.49 2.16
CA ARG A 419 -0.62 -18.84 2.21
C ARG A 419 0.31 -19.52 1.21
N ILE A 420 0.91 -18.73 0.32
CA ILE A 420 1.90 -19.24 -0.65
C ILE A 420 3.27 -18.96 -0.04
N SER A 421 4.00 -20.00 0.33
CA SER A 421 5.24 -19.88 1.11
C SER A 421 6.49 -20.14 0.28
N SER A 422 6.33 -20.90 -0.80
CA SER A 422 7.38 -21.33 -1.71
C SER A 422 6.84 -21.46 -3.15
N VAL A 423 7.73 -21.52 -4.13
CA VAL A 423 7.36 -21.70 -5.54
C VAL A 423 6.62 -23.01 -5.79
N THR A 424 6.87 -24.04 -4.98
CA THR A 424 6.18 -25.34 -5.09
C THR A 424 4.72 -25.31 -4.63
N ASP A 425 4.30 -24.26 -3.92
CA ASP A 425 2.91 -24.09 -3.47
C ASP A 425 2.04 -23.42 -4.55
N LEU A 426 2.65 -22.94 -5.64
CA LEU A 426 1.94 -22.35 -6.77
C LEU A 426 1.40 -23.46 -7.68
N ASP A 427 0.11 -23.39 -8.00
CA ASP A 427 -0.53 -24.32 -8.94
C ASP A 427 -1.47 -23.57 -9.90
N GLY A 428 -1.55 -24.08 -11.12
CA GLY A 428 -2.46 -23.66 -12.18
C GLY A 428 -2.49 -22.13 -12.42
N PRO A 429 -3.65 -21.46 -12.27
CA PRO A 429 -3.76 -20.03 -12.57
C PRO A 429 -2.93 -19.12 -11.66
N ALA A 430 -2.65 -19.54 -10.42
CA ALA A 430 -1.84 -18.75 -9.49
C ALA A 430 -0.39 -18.68 -9.99
N GLU A 431 0.17 -19.79 -10.48
CA GLU A 431 1.52 -19.80 -11.06
C GLU A 431 1.62 -18.86 -12.26
N ALA A 432 0.66 -18.94 -13.20
CA ALA A 432 0.63 -18.09 -14.39
C ALA A 432 0.53 -16.59 -14.06
N PHE A 433 -0.23 -16.24 -13.02
CA PHE A 433 -0.34 -14.86 -12.55
C PHE A 433 0.95 -14.37 -11.89
N TYR A 434 1.54 -15.17 -10.99
CA TYR A 434 2.79 -14.81 -10.32
C TYR A 434 3.95 -14.70 -11.32
N GLN A 435 4.02 -15.56 -12.33
CA GLN A 435 4.99 -15.44 -13.42
C GLN A 435 4.82 -14.12 -14.19
N GLU A 436 3.59 -13.72 -14.53
CA GLU A 436 3.37 -12.45 -15.23
C GLU A 436 3.71 -11.23 -14.37
N ALA A 437 3.37 -11.26 -13.08
CA ALA A 437 3.73 -10.20 -12.15
C ALA A 437 5.25 -10.10 -11.97
N ALA A 438 5.95 -11.24 -11.97
CA ALA A 438 7.41 -11.29 -11.91
C ALA A 438 8.03 -10.68 -13.19
N ASP A 439 7.52 -11.02 -14.37
CA ASP A 439 7.98 -10.49 -15.65
C ASP A 439 7.80 -8.97 -15.76
N ILE A 440 6.65 -8.43 -15.30
CA ILE A 440 6.37 -6.98 -15.33
C ILE A 440 7.30 -6.23 -14.38
N SER A 441 7.60 -6.83 -13.23
CA SER A 441 8.46 -6.22 -12.21
C SER A 441 9.95 -6.49 -12.38
N SER A 442 10.33 -7.24 -13.42
CA SER A 442 11.71 -7.69 -13.65
C SER A 442 12.30 -8.45 -12.45
N LEU A 443 11.46 -9.17 -11.72
CA LEU A 443 11.86 -10.03 -10.60
C LEU A 443 11.85 -11.50 -11.06
N THR A 444 12.62 -12.34 -10.39
CA THR A 444 12.44 -13.79 -10.52
C THR A 444 11.22 -14.26 -9.73
N LEU A 445 10.62 -15.37 -10.13
CA LEU A 445 9.43 -15.94 -9.47
C LEU A 445 9.65 -16.16 -7.96
N ASP A 446 10.82 -16.69 -7.60
CA ASP A 446 11.22 -16.93 -6.20
C ASP A 446 11.31 -15.63 -5.40
N GLN A 447 11.93 -14.60 -5.97
CA GLN A 447 12.06 -13.28 -5.35
C GLN A 447 10.69 -12.63 -5.11
N LEU A 448 9.76 -12.76 -6.05
CA LEU A 448 8.41 -12.24 -5.90
C LEU A 448 7.64 -12.97 -4.79
N VAL A 449 7.70 -14.30 -4.74
CA VAL A 449 7.05 -15.08 -3.66
C VAL A 449 7.62 -14.68 -2.29
N HIS A 450 8.94 -14.52 -2.19
CA HIS A 450 9.58 -14.03 -0.98
C HIS A 450 9.14 -12.61 -0.58
N ALA A 451 9.01 -11.68 -1.54
CA ALA A 451 8.52 -10.33 -1.29
C ALA A 451 7.06 -10.32 -0.81
N VAL A 452 6.17 -11.09 -1.45
CA VAL A 452 4.76 -11.24 -1.04
C VAL A 452 4.66 -11.81 0.37
N ARG A 453 5.41 -12.88 0.68
CA ARG A 453 5.44 -13.48 2.02
C ARG A 453 5.90 -12.49 3.09
N HIS A 454 6.92 -11.69 2.79
CA HIS A 454 7.39 -10.64 3.71
C HIS A 454 6.28 -9.62 4.03
N THR A 455 5.57 -9.17 2.98
CA THR A 455 4.44 -8.24 3.11
C THR A 455 3.28 -8.86 3.88
N GLU A 456 2.92 -10.11 3.63
CA GLU A 456 1.88 -10.84 4.40
C GLU A 456 2.21 -10.93 5.90
N LEU A 457 3.46 -11.28 6.24
CA LEU A 457 3.92 -11.34 7.64
C LEU A 457 3.83 -9.98 8.33
N LYS A 458 4.03 -8.88 7.59
CA LYS A 458 3.87 -7.51 8.12
C LYS A 458 2.42 -7.22 8.47
N PHE A 459 1.47 -7.58 7.61
CA PHE A 459 0.03 -7.42 7.88
C PHE A 459 -0.45 -8.30 9.04
N GLU A 460 0.08 -9.51 9.17
CA GLU A 460 -0.22 -10.41 10.28
C GLU A 460 0.23 -9.78 11.62
N LYS A 461 1.45 -9.25 11.68
CA LYS A 461 1.96 -8.53 12.86
C LYS A 461 1.10 -7.32 13.20
N TRP A 462 0.74 -6.51 12.19
CA TRP A 462 -0.14 -5.35 12.39
C TRP A 462 -1.51 -5.77 12.95
N ARG A 463 -2.13 -6.82 12.42
CA ARG A 463 -3.42 -7.34 12.91
C ARG A 463 -3.33 -7.85 14.35
N HIS A 464 -2.21 -8.48 14.71
CA HIS A 464 -1.95 -8.89 16.10
C HIS A 464 -1.80 -7.67 17.03
N GLU A 465 -1.17 -6.60 16.57
CA GLU A 465 -1.02 -5.36 17.34
C GLU A 465 -2.35 -4.63 17.52
N GLN A 466 -3.21 -4.56 16.49
CA GLN A 466 -4.54 -3.97 16.62
C GLN A 466 -5.39 -4.73 17.65
N ARG A 467 -5.41 -6.07 17.58
CA ARG A 467 -6.10 -6.91 18.58
C ARG A 467 -5.54 -6.70 20.00
N ARG A 468 -4.23 -6.47 20.12
CA ARG A 468 -3.61 -6.13 21.41
C ARG A 468 -4.10 -4.79 21.93
N LYS A 469 -4.16 -3.75 21.09
CA LYS A 469 -4.65 -2.41 21.44
C LYS A 469 -6.14 -2.41 21.81
N GLU A 470 -6.96 -3.21 21.13
CA GLU A 470 -8.37 -3.41 21.46
C GLU A 470 -8.54 -4.12 22.82
N MET A 471 -7.70 -5.11 23.12
CA MET A 471 -7.76 -5.89 24.36
C MET A 471 -7.13 -5.15 25.55
N TRP A 472 -6.13 -4.30 25.30
CA TRP A 472 -5.42 -3.54 26.33
C TRP A 472 -5.13 -2.11 25.84
N PRO A 473 -6.12 -1.19 25.92
CA PRO A 473 -5.90 0.23 25.65
C PRO A 473 -4.95 0.78 26.71
N GLU A 474 -3.85 1.42 26.33
CA GLU A 474 -2.96 2.04 27.31
C GLU A 474 -3.61 3.26 27.98
N ASP A 475 -3.31 3.43 29.26
CA ASP A 475 -4.00 4.30 30.21
C ASP A 475 -4.02 5.79 29.81
N GLY A 476 -5.21 6.41 29.88
CA GLY A 476 -5.36 7.86 30.05
C GLY A 476 -6.32 8.59 29.12
N ALA A 477 -6.85 7.97 28.06
CA ALA A 477 -7.95 8.55 27.29
C ALA A 477 -9.27 7.93 27.77
N ALA A 478 -9.98 8.67 28.63
CA ALA A 478 -11.34 8.36 29.02
C ALA A 478 -12.17 7.97 27.79
N ALA A 479 -12.95 6.91 27.93
CA ALA A 479 -13.85 6.40 26.91
C ALA A 479 -14.83 7.50 26.45
N ALA A 480 -14.44 8.26 25.42
CA ALA A 480 -15.36 8.99 24.59
C ALA A 480 -16.07 7.94 23.73
N THR A 481 -17.34 7.69 24.04
CA THR A 481 -18.28 6.98 23.17
C THR A 481 -18.16 7.49 21.73
N PRO A 482 -17.82 6.64 20.74
CA PRO A 482 -17.96 7.04 19.35
C PRO A 482 -19.44 6.89 18.96
N THR A 483 -20.13 8.02 18.89
CA THR A 483 -21.32 8.17 18.04
C THR A 483 -20.90 7.99 16.58
N ALA A 484 -21.52 6.99 15.92
CA ALA A 484 -21.70 6.75 14.47
C ALA A 484 -20.57 7.23 13.52
N SER A 485 -19.88 6.36 12.76
CA SER A 485 -20.47 5.74 11.57
C SER A 485 -19.66 4.54 11.02
N PHE A 486 -19.47 3.49 11.81
CA PHE A 486 -19.20 2.14 11.27
C PHE A 486 -19.66 1.12 12.32
N ARG A 487 -20.90 0.65 12.23
CA ARG A 487 -21.35 -0.48 13.06
C ARG A 487 -22.09 -1.54 12.25
N ARG A 488 -21.44 -2.71 12.28
CA ARG A 488 -21.84 -4.09 11.99
C ARG A 488 -23.19 -4.47 12.61
N PRO A 489 -23.76 -5.61 12.17
CA PRO A 489 -24.29 -6.62 13.05
C PRO A 489 -23.41 -7.88 12.94
N ILE A 490 -22.54 -8.10 13.93
CA ILE A 490 -21.94 -9.42 14.16
C ILE A 490 -21.98 -9.62 15.68
N LEU A 491 -22.65 -10.71 16.07
CA LEU A 491 -22.72 -11.36 17.38
C LEU A 491 -23.66 -10.78 18.44
N ARG A 492 -24.87 -11.38 18.53
CA ARG A 492 -25.42 -11.89 19.81
C ARG A 492 -26.66 -12.79 19.61
N SER A 493 -26.42 -14.07 19.32
CA SER A 493 -27.12 -15.25 19.88
C SER A 493 -26.56 -16.47 19.14
N LEU A 494 -25.74 -17.34 19.70
CA LEU A 494 -26.10 -18.27 20.77
C LEU A 494 -24.82 -18.73 21.48
N GLN A 495 -24.67 -18.34 22.74
CA GLN A 495 -24.00 -19.15 23.74
C GLN A 495 -25.10 -19.74 24.62
N SER A 496 -25.38 -21.04 24.48
CA SER A 496 -25.71 -21.91 25.61
C SER A 496 -25.66 -23.36 25.17
N ALA A 497 -25.07 -24.21 26.03
CA ALA A 497 -24.61 -25.59 25.84
C ALA A 497 -23.30 -25.70 25.02
N CYS A 498 -22.09 -25.76 25.60
CA CYS A 498 -21.69 -26.38 26.86
C CYS A 498 -20.55 -25.59 27.54
N LEU A 499 -20.69 -25.40 28.86
CA LEU A 499 -19.69 -24.84 29.77
C LEU A 499 -18.63 -25.89 30.14
N GLY A 500 -17.40 -25.42 30.40
CA GLY A 500 -16.32 -26.22 30.98
C GLY A 500 -15.02 -25.45 31.23
N SER A 501 -15.10 -24.39 32.04
CA SER A 501 -14.03 -23.73 32.84
C SER A 501 -12.70 -23.32 32.18
N ALA A 502 -12.53 -22.01 31.97
CA ALA A 502 -11.27 -21.29 32.25
C ALA A 502 -11.51 -19.77 32.16
N SER A 503 -12.27 -19.24 33.14
CA SER A 503 -12.43 -17.81 33.37
C SER A 503 -11.92 -17.49 34.77
N GLN A 504 -10.60 -17.35 34.88
CA GLN A 504 -9.86 -16.61 35.89
C GLN A 504 -8.39 -16.64 35.45
N GLN A 505 -7.63 -15.55 35.69
CA GLN A 505 -6.25 -15.31 35.25
C GLN A 505 -6.05 -14.82 33.80
N ARG A 506 -6.57 -13.62 33.48
CA ARG A 506 -5.94 -12.71 32.49
C ARG A 506 -6.03 -11.25 32.95
N GLN A 507 -5.62 -11.02 34.18
CA GLN A 507 -5.23 -9.71 34.71
C GLN A 507 -3.84 -9.87 35.34
N ALA A 508 -2.79 -9.98 34.52
CA ALA A 508 -1.40 -9.98 35.01
C ALA A 508 -0.29 -9.71 33.98
N LEU A 509 -0.61 -9.42 32.70
CA LEU A 509 0.42 -9.38 31.62
C LEU A 509 0.67 -8.01 30.99
N SER A 510 0.04 -6.93 31.50
CA SER A 510 0.38 -5.57 31.05
C SER A 510 1.36 -4.84 31.96
N THR A 511 1.59 -5.32 33.18
CA THR A 511 2.51 -4.69 34.14
C THR A 511 3.98 -5.05 33.88
N SER A 512 4.29 -6.01 33.02
CA SER A 512 5.67 -6.54 32.87
C SER A 512 6.53 -5.83 31.83
N ARG A 513 5.96 -4.98 30.96
CA ARG A 513 6.74 -4.27 29.92
C ARG A 513 7.06 -2.82 30.31
N SER A 514 6.15 -2.16 31.02
CA SER A 514 6.38 -0.82 31.62
C SER A 514 7.43 -0.86 32.74
N LEU A 515 7.51 -1.95 33.52
CA LEU A 515 8.54 -2.10 34.55
C LEU A 515 9.98 -2.30 34.01
N TYR A 516 10.14 -2.65 32.72
CA TYR A 516 11.47 -2.90 32.14
C TYR A 516 12.13 -1.64 31.54
N GLU A 517 11.35 -0.63 31.16
CA GLU A 517 11.88 0.65 30.65
C GLU A 517 12.04 1.72 31.75
N GLU A 518 11.27 1.67 32.84
CA GLU A 518 11.45 2.59 33.97
C GLU A 518 12.67 2.25 34.85
N GLN A 519 13.09 0.98 34.92
CA GLN A 519 14.21 0.55 35.78
C GLN A 519 15.62 0.79 35.20
N GLN A 520 15.76 1.20 33.93
CA GLN A 520 17.08 1.50 33.34
C GLN A 520 17.53 2.96 33.53
N SER A 521 16.69 3.84 34.08
CA SER A 521 17.03 5.26 34.26
C SER A 521 17.40 5.67 35.70
N SER A 522 17.36 4.75 36.66
CA SER A 522 17.74 5.08 38.05
C SER A 522 18.37 3.92 38.83
N SER A 523 19.67 3.70 38.70
CA SER A 523 20.49 3.24 39.83
C SER A 523 21.98 3.29 39.51
N SER A 524 22.66 4.21 40.19
CA SER A 524 24.11 4.24 40.37
C SER A 524 24.55 3.08 41.28
N GLN A 525 25.71 2.47 40.96
CA GLN A 525 26.59 1.65 41.82
C GLN A 525 26.28 0.15 42.02
N SER A 526 27.11 -0.71 41.40
CA SER A 526 28.15 -1.57 42.02
C SER A 526 28.26 -2.95 41.34
N GLU A 527 29.46 -3.26 40.84
CA GLU A 527 29.82 -4.60 40.34
C GLU A 527 29.76 -5.62 41.48
N SER A 528 28.88 -6.61 41.38
CA SER A 528 29.03 -7.88 42.08
C SER A 528 28.79 -9.03 41.09
N SER A 529 29.73 -9.96 41.01
CA SER A 529 29.63 -11.14 40.16
C SER A 529 28.50 -12.05 40.63
N PRO A 530 27.73 -12.68 39.72
CA PRO A 530 26.69 -13.64 40.09
C PRO A 530 27.31 -14.87 40.79
N PRO A 531 26.55 -15.56 41.67
CA PRO A 531 27.04 -16.72 42.40
C PRO A 531 27.48 -17.85 41.45
N PRO A 532 28.50 -18.65 41.81
CA PRO A 532 28.99 -19.73 40.96
C PRO A 532 27.93 -20.84 40.81
N SER A 533 27.64 -21.23 39.57
CA SER A 533 26.81 -22.39 39.24
C SER A 533 27.49 -23.69 39.67
N LYS A 534 26.69 -24.71 39.99
CA LYS A 534 27.20 -26.03 40.38
C LYS A 534 27.71 -26.79 39.14
N VAL A 535 28.99 -27.14 39.11
CA VAL A 535 29.59 -27.84 37.97
C VAL A 535 29.35 -29.35 38.09
N TYR A 536 28.84 -29.95 37.01
CA TYR A 536 28.56 -31.38 36.89
C TYR A 536 29.63 -32.09 36.07
N SER A 537 29.96 -33.34 36.43
CA SER A 537 30.84 -34.21 35.67
C SER A 537 30.06 -35.22 34.82
N PHE A 538 30.73 -35.89 33.88
CA PHE A 538 30.11 -36.93 33.04
C PHE A 538 29.43 -38.04 33.86
N ALA A 539 30.06 -38.49 34.95
CA ALA A 539 29.51 -39.53 35.82
C ALA A 539 28.20 -39.09 36.50
N ASP A 540 28.11 -37.81 36.84
CA ASP A 540 26.91 -37.23 37.46
C ASP A 540 25.75 -37.19 36.45
N ILE A 541 25.99 -36.74 35.22
CA ILE A 541 24.97 -36.73 34.16
C ILE A 541 24.53 -38.16 33.81
N GLN A 542 25.45 -39.12 33.76
CA GLN A 542 25.12 -40.52 33.52
C GLN A 542 24.22 -41.11 34.62
N SER A 543 24.45 -40.73 35.88
CA SER A 543 23.59 -41.13 37.00
C SER A 543 22.18 -40.52 36.91
N LEU A 544 22.06 -39.28 36.42
CA LEU A 544 20.79 -38.59 36.21
C LEU A 544 19.97 -39.24 35.09
N VAL A 545 20.63 -39.63 33.99
CA VAL A 545 19.97 -40.35 32.88
C VAL A 545 19.51 -41.75 33.33
N SER A 546 20.32 -42.43 34.14
CA SER A 546 20.01 -43.77 34.65
C SER A 546 18.88 -43.78 35.69
N SER A 547 18.67 -42.67 36.39
CA SER A 547 17.64 -42.52 37.43
C SER A 547 16.91 -41.18 37.29
N PRO A 548 15.92 -41.09 36.38
CA PRO A 548 15.20 -39.84 36.14
C PRO A 548 14.39 -39.42 37.37
N SER A 549 14.61 -38.20 37.86
CA SER A 549 13.87 -37.62 38.98
C SER A 549 13.18 -36.32 38.53
N PRO A 550 11.90 -36.06 38.90
CA PRO A 550 11.20 -34.83 38.50
C PRO A 550 11.79 -33.57 39.13
N SER A 551 12.58 -33.70 40.20
CA SER A 551 13.28 -32.60 40.87
C SER A 551 14.56 -32.14 40.15
N ARG A 552 15.03 -32.86 39.13
CA ARG A 552 16.26 -32.53 38.37
C ARG A 552 16.04 -32.62 36.88
N ILE A 553 16.27 -31.52 36.17
CA ILE A 553 15.97 -31.40 34.75
C ILE A 553 17.24 -31.04 33.97
N LEU A 554 17.46 -31.74 32.86
CA LEU A 554 18.58 -31.50 31.96
C LEU A 554 18.12 -30.62 30.78
N VAL A 555 18.82 -29.51 30.51
CA VAL A 555 18.45 -28.52 29.49
C VAL A 555 19.53 -28.42 28.42
N ASP A 556 19.14 -28.72 27.18
CA ASP A 556 19.95 -28.56 25.98
C ASP A 556 19.73 -27.18 25.38
N VAL A 557 20.79 -26.35 25.37
CA VAL A 557 20.72 -24.97 24.85
C VAL A 557 21.18 -24.82 23.40
N ARG A 558 21.34 -25.94 22.68
CA ARG A 558 21.67 -25.94 21.24
C ARG A 558 20.46 -25.54 20.40
N GLU A 559 20.74 -25.12 19.17
CA GLU A 559 19.67 -24.77 18.22
C GLU A 559 18.99 -26.03 17.68
N PRO A 560 17.67 -26.00 17.37
CA PRO A 560 16.94 -27.18 16.89
C PRO A 560 17.57 -27.86 15.66
N GLY A 561 18.22 -27.09 14.78
CA GLY A 561 18.95 -27.65 13.63
C GLY A 561 20.17 -28.50 14.00
N GLU A 562 20.81 -28.22 15.15
CA GLU A 562 21.90 -29.05 15.69
C GLU A 562 21.37 -30.37 16.26
N LEU A 563 20.19 -30.34 16.88
CA LEU A 563 19.53 -31.52 17.44
C LEU A 563 19.10 -32.50 16.35
N ALA A 564 18.52 -32.00 15.25
CA ALA A 564 18.07 -32.83 14.13
C ALA A 564 19.21 -33.64 13.47
N SER A 565 20.45 -33.16 13.54
CA SER A 565 21.62 -33.82 12.93
C SER A 565 22.39 -34.72 13.89
N THR A 566 22.44 -34.38 15.19
CA THR A 566 23.29 -35.07 16.18
C THR A 566 22.51 -35.90 17.20
N GLY A 567 21.22 -35.63 17.39
CA GLY A 567 20.43 -36.17 18.50
C GLY A 567 20.65 -35.40 19.81
N THR A 568 20.02 -35.90 20.88
CA THR A 568 20.03 -35.32 22.23
C THR A 568 20.40 -36.36 23.28
N ILE A 569 20.78 -35.87 24.47
CA ILE A 569 20.95 -36.73 25.65
C ILE A 569 19.54 -37.15 26.09
N PRO A 570 19.30 -38.43 26.40
CA PRO A 570 17.98 -38.89 26.86
C PRO A 570 17.50 -38.06 28.04
N THR A 571 16.20 -37.77 28.11
CA THR A 571 15.55 -36.92 29.14
C THR A 571 15.81 -35.40 29.06
N ALA A 572 16.64 -34.93 28.13
CA ALA A 572 16.92 -33.51 27.97
C ALA A 572 15.77 -32.74 27.30
N ILE A 573 15.44 -31.57 27.81
CA ILE A 573 14.54 -30.59 27.19
C ILE A 573 15.33 -29.56 26.39
N ASN A 574 14.83 -29.10 25.24
CA ASN A 574 15.52 -28.11 24.41
C ASN A 574 15.02 -26.68 24.65
N VAL A 575 15.93 -25.78 25.02
CA VAL A 575 15.68 -24.33 25.15
C VAL A 575 16.82 -23.57 24.46
N PRO A 576 16.67 -23.20 23.18
CA PRO A 576 17.75 -22.63 22.39
C PRO A 576 18.10 -21.21 22.86
N VAL A 577 19.37 -20.99 23.21
CA VAL A 577 19.83 -19.70 23.77
C VAL A 577 20.26 -18.69 22.71
N ALA A 578 20.67 -19.12 21.51
CA ALA A 578 21.21 -18.18 20.52
C ALA A 578 20.11 -17.49 19.71
N SER A 579 19.04 -18.21 19.36
CA SER A 579 17.85 -17.64 18.70
C SER A 579 16.86 -17.00 19.68
N ALA A 580 16.83 -17.43 20.94
CA ALA A 580 15.85 -17.01 21.92
C ALA A 580 16.43 -16.83 23.35
N PRO A 581 17.32 -15.83 23.58
CA PRO A 581 17.90 -15.58 24.90
C PRO A 581 16.87 -15.07 25.93
N ASP A 582 15.74 -14.53 25.45
CA ASP A 582 14.61 -14.04 26.25
C ASP A 582 13.84 -15.16 26.96
N SER A 583 13.99 -16.40 26.53
CA SER A 583 13.20 -17.55 26.97
C SER A 583 13.20 -17.78 28.48
N PHE A 584 14.32 -17.51 29.15
CA PHE A 584 14.44 -17.69 30.60
C PHE A 584 13.66 -16.64 31.40
N PHE A 585 13.38 -15.48 30.78
CA PHE A 585 12.64 -14.38 31.40
C PHE A 585 11.13 -14.44 31.12
N LEU A 586 10.68 -15.42 30.32
CA LEU A 586 9.25 -15.57 29.99
C LEU A 586 8.45 -16.05 31.21
N PRO A 587 7.24 -15.52 31.45
CA PRO A 587 6.31 -16.06 32.44
C PRO A 587 6.01 -17.55 32.20
N ALA A 588 5.69 -18.31 33.27
CA ALA A 588 5.47 -19.76 33.19
C ALA A 588 4.45 -20.18 32.12
N GLU A 589 3.35 -19.42 32.00
CA GLU A 589 2.29 -19.68 31.01
C GLU A 589 2.76 -19.46 29.55
N GLU A 590 3.54 -18.40 29.30
CA GLU A 590 4.07 -18.13 27.95
C GLU A 590 5.18 -19.09 27.56
N PHE A 591 5.97 -19.50 28.55
CA PHE A 591 7.02 -20.50 28.39
C PHE A 591 6.42 -21.85 27.99
N GLU A 592 5.35 -22.29 28.65
CA GLU A 592 4.65 -23.53 28.32
C GLU A 592 4.03 -23.50 26.92
N ILE A 593 3.45 -22.38 26.49
CA ILE A 593 2.92 -22.24 25.12
C ILE A 593 4.04 -22.34 24.07
N ARG A 594 5.22 -21.76 24.36
CA ARG A 594 6.33 -21.70 23.41
C ARG A 594 7.10 -23.02 23.31
N TYR A 595 7.27 -23.71 24.43
CA TYR A 595 8.13 -24.89 24.53
C TYR A 595 7.37 -26.21 24.76
N GLY A 596 6.08 -26.14 25.10
CA GLY A 596 5.21 -27.31 25.30
C GLY A 596 5.45 -28.05 26.61
N PHE A 597 6.18 -27.46 27.57
CA PHE A 597 6.41 -28.01 28.90
C PHE A 597 6.43 -26.92 29.97
N GLU A 598 6.05 -27.28 31.20
CA GLU A 598 5.99 -26.34 32.32
C GLU A 598 7.36 -25.73 32.64
N ARG A 599 7.36 -24.44 32.95
CA ARG A 599 8.58 -23.75 33.39
C ARG A 599 9.09 -24.39 34.69
N PRO A 600 10.39 -24.78 34.78
CA PRO A 600 10.97 -25.29 36.00
C PRO A 600 10.78 -24.32 37.18
N GLY A 601 10.18 -24.81 38.27
CA GLY A 601 9.92 -24.02 39.48
C GLY A 601 11.13 -23.93 40.43
N ASP A 602 11.01 -23.12 41.46
CA ASP A 602 12.11 -22.80 42.40
C ASP A 602 12.60 -23.98 43.25
N ASP A 603 11.89 -25.11 43.25
CA ASP A 603 12.32 -26.35 43.94
C ASP A 603 13.08 -27.31 43.00
N THR A 604 13.15 -26.98 41.70
CA THR A 604 13.79 -27.84 40.69
C THR A 604 15.24 -27.43 40.45
N GLU A 605 16.11 -28.42 40.32
CA GLU A 605 17.52 -28.23 39.96
C GLU A 605 17.68 -28.43 38.45
N VAL A 606 18.21 -27.42 37.76
CA VAL A 606 18.32 -27.38 36.30
C VAL A 606 19.78 -27.40 35.89
N VAL A 607 20.14 -28.33 35.00
CA VAL A 607 21.52 -28.51 34.53
C VAL A 607 21.60 -28.18 33.05
N PHE A 608 22.43 -27.21 32.69
CA PHE A 608 22.59 -26.75 31.31
C PHE A 608 23.78 -27.40 30.61
N PHE A 609 23.58 -27.82 29.37
CA PHE A 609 24.65 -28.29 28.49
C PHE A 609 24.46 -27.76 27.06
N CYS A 610 25.55 -27.66 26.30
CA CYS A 610 25.49 -27.24 24.90
C CYS A 610 26.32 -28.18 24.01
N LYS A 611 26.93 -27.67 22.94
CA LYS A 611 27.84 -28.47 22.09
C LYS A 611 29.22 -28.68 22.74
N ALA A 612 29.83 -27.61 23.28
CA ALA A 612 31.23 -27.58 23.72
C ALA A 612 31.47 -26.74 25.00
N GLY A 613 30.46 -26.55 25.86
CA GLY A 613 30.58 -25.84 27.15
C GLY A 613 30.39 -24.31 27.12
N VAL A 614 30.61 -23.63 25.99
CA VAL A 614 30.60 -22.15 25.98
C VAL A 614 29.20 -21.55 26.19
N ARG A 615 28.18 -22.13 25.55
CA ARG A 615 26.79 -21.64 25.64
C ARG A 615 26.11 -22.05 26.95
N SER A 616 26.52 -23.18 27.55
CA SER A 616 25.97 -23.64 28.82
C SER A 616 26.33 -22.69 29.97
N ALA A 617 27.56 -22.17 30.01
CA ALA A 617 27.95 -21.15 30.97
C ALA A 617 27.12 -19.87 30.86
N ALA A 618 26.87 -19.41 29.63
CA ALA A 618 26.06 -18.22 29.38
C ALA A 618 24.59 -18.44 29.76
N ALA A 619 24.02 -19.59 29.39
CA ALA A 619 22.66 -19.95 29.74
C ALA A 619 22.47 -20.10 31.25
N ALA A 620 23.41 -20.73 31.96
CA ALA A 620 23.38 -20.85 33.41
C ALA A 620 23.36 -19.47 34.11
N ARG A 621 24.12 -18.49 33.59
CA ARG A 621 24.11 -17.11 34.10
C ARG A 621 22.77 -16.42 33.87
N LEU A 622 22.20 -16.54 32.67
CA LEU A 622 20.90 -15.96 32.34
C LEU A 622 19.78 -16.60 33.15
N ALA A 623 19.81 -17.93 33.31
CA ALA A 623 18.86 -18.67 34.13
C ALA A 623 18.92 -18.26 35.61
N ALA A 624 20.13 -18.08 36.15
CA ALA A 624 20.31 -17.59 37.52
C ALA A 624 19.80 -16.16 37.72
N GLN A 625 19.94 -15.29 36.72
CA GLN A 625 19.39 -13.93 36.75
C GLN A 625 17.86 -13.92 36.62
N ALA A 626 17.30 -14.86 35.84
CA ALA A 626 15.88 -14.92 35.56
C ALA A 626 15.06 -15.72 36.59
N GLY A 627 15.71 -16.34 37.59
CA GLY A 627 15.07 -17.28 38.51
C GLY A 627 14.47 -18.49 37.78
N PHE A 628 15.22 -19.03 36.82
CA PHE A 628 14.80 -20.22 36.07
C PHE A 628 15.27 -21.46 36.82
N GLY A 629 14.38 -22.04 37.63
CA GLY A 629 14.68 -23.09 38.58
C GLY A 629 15.33 -22.61 39.88
N GLY A 630 15.36 -23.47 40.90
CA GLY A 630 15.93 -23.16 42.22
C GLY A 630 17.45 -23.22 42.28
N SER A 631 18.01 -24.28 41.70
CA SER A 631 19.45 -24.50 41.69
C SER A 631 19.94 -24.69 40.25
N VAL A 632 20.92 -23.87 39.85
CA VAL A 632 21.46 -23.88 38.49
C VAL A 632 22.80 -24.60 38.45
N GLY A 633 22.86 -25.62 37.61
CA GLY A 633 24.05 -26.41 37.32
C GLY A 633 24.54 -26.25 35.87
N GLU A 634 25.82 -26.47 35.65
CA GLU A 634 26.45 -26.48 34.34
C GLU A 634 27.20 -27.79 34.10
N PHE A 635 27.04 -28.37 32.91
CA PHE A 635 27.88 -29.45 32.42
C PHE A 635 28.87 -28.93 31.34
N PRO A 636 30.11 -28.57 31.72
CA PRO A 636 31.07 -27.94 30.81
C PRO A 636 31.54 -28.89 29.70
N GLY A 637 31.59 -30.20 29.99
CA GLY A 637 31.88 -31.26 29.02
C GLY A 637 30.92 -31.30 27.83
N SER A 638 29.66 -30.95 28.09
CA SER A 638 28.62 -30.78 27.08
C SER A 638 28.48 -31.99 26.14
N TRP A 639 27.84 -31.81 24.99
CA TRP A 639 27.58 -32.88 24.02
C TRP A 639 28.85 -33.61 23.55
N ASN A 640 29.94 -32.89 23.29
CA ASN A 640 31.17 -33.48 22.78
C ASN A 640 31.76 -34.53 23.73
N GLU A 641 31.85 -34.23 25.04
CA GLU A 641 32.35 -35.19 26.03
C GLU A 641 31.40 -36.38 26.21
N TRP A 642 30.08 -36.16 26.09
CA TRP A 642 29.07 -37.22 26.16
C TRP A 642 29.24 -38.26 25.06
N VAL A 643 29.46 -37.80 23.82
CA VAL A 643 29.68 -38.67 22.66
C VAL A 643 31.03 -39.37 22.73
N GLU A 644 32.09 -38.66 23.14
CA GLU A 644 33.44 -39.21 23.24
C GLU A 644 33.52 -40.37 24.24
N ARG A 645 32.77 -40.28 25.35
CA ARG A 645 32.70 -41.33 26.38
C ARG A 645 31.64 -42.39 26.12
N GLY A 646 30.99 -42.38 24.94
CA GLY A 646 30.04 -43.41 24.53
C GLY A 646 28.69 -43.37 25.25
N GLY A 647 28.23 -42.19 25.64
CA GLY A 647 26.91 -42.01 26.27
C GLY A 647 25.76 -42.35 25.33
N GLU A 648 24.61 -42.72 25.90
CA GLU A 648 23.40 -43.05 25.13
C GLU A 648 22.84 -41.81 24.42
N VAL A 649 22.34 -41.99 23.19
CA VAL A 649 21.83 -40.89 22.35
C VAL A 649 20.40 -41.16 21.91
N GLN A 650 19.52 -40.20 22.14
CA GLN A 650 18.16 -40.18 21.63
C GLN A 650 18.09 -39.35 20.34
N LYS A 651 17.59 -39.94 19.25
CA LYS A 651 17.35 -39.19 18.01
C LYS A 651 16.02 -38.42 18.14
N VAL A 652 16.04 -37.14 17.75
CA VAL A 652 14.92 -36.19 17.83
C VAL A 652 14.33 -35.97 16.45
#